data_AF-A0A7S0A2D9-F1
#
_entry.id   AF-A0A7S0A2D9-F1
#
_cell.length_a   1.000
_cell.length_b   1.000
_cell.length_c   1.000
_cell.angle_alpha   90.00
_cell.angle_beta   90.00
_cell.angle_gamma   90.00
#
_symmetry.space_group_name_H-M   'P 1'
#
loop_
_entity.id
_entity.type
_entity.pdbx_description
1 polymer ?
#
loop_
_entity_poly.entity_id
_entity_poly.type
_entity_poly.pdbx_seq_one_letter_code
_entity_poly.pdbx_strand_id
1 'polypeptide(L)'
;MKLSLAMKNYLRTWFLPDMALVTCDWMTAWTLRDSRWVVQGMRVMRLVRGGRQVVRVWTLVQKARLMIQMKAFHLVMDIALLLLVILWVNHVVCCGWYSIGRYIKSDTGSTWLSHEEFSAAGTYYEYWTSLHWAITQMTPGSMEVFPESSEERIYSVSTLFLGLLMGSSLVATLTSMMTQYKLRIEASSRKFMQLHQFLNQQGVDPQLALAIKLQVKARSSERQRLQVKDVEYLSLVSNSLQEALWHSWCMKHLSGHTFLNSLNLLDSFAVQCLCNSAIKALDYPASDLVFEEGAPGDCMYFLVNGQLRYTPGELAPEVSLCELDPKLTLDPGSWCSEPALWTVWTHLGTLEASSTSELLSIEGSKLLPALERFPSAMMVLVDYCATFHRYINESGVLRSDLAYGFDINELVSGLNTETRIKLANPVIHSLQVHFWDKVVNQRCIELLKDEVANGKCDMGFVGAEPVRNTFVVALCLRKSRGATDRFLVKVGEVLREGSEVVSSCLLPGVKRKRLEAYKAAVQRLLGLDLGEIASQVEMHFEEGFEQTVVMSPSPTYGIRTRYLRTTFQAVLAPGAKLSTVRAPENLQPPAQPSSFKKLFRPDVARASQVEQQTAAVLAAHTSAVVLHCDETNRASRKLYLWLDKQEFEVLSHAMAKPVIQQWVASLEAEREPAPGTNSQGTEGSAEWRL
;
A
#
# COMPACT_ATOMS: atom_id res chain seq x y z
N MET A 1 -12.01 -32.63 4.66
CA MET A 1 -11.85 -33.18 3.29
C MET A 1 -10.40 -33.59 2.94
N LYS A 2 -9.35 -32.85 3.33
CA LYS A 2 -7.95 -33.18 2.99
C LYS A 2 -7.41 -34.47 3.65
N LEU A 3 -7.85 -34.80 4.88
CA LEU A 3 -7.41 -36.03 5.57
C LEU A 3 -7.93 -37.32 4.92
N SER A 4 -9.18 -37.35 4.44
CA SER A 4 -9.75 -38.57 3.85
C SER A 4 -9.10 -38.92 2.51
N LEU A 5 -8.68 -37.92 1.74
CA LEU A 5 -7.95 -38.12 0.48
C LEU A 5 -6.51 -38.60 0.74
N ALA A 6 -5.81 -38.01 1.71
CA ALA A 6 -4.47 -38.45 2.11
C ALA A 6 -4.47 -39.89 2.63
N MET A 7 -5.49 -40.26 3.43
CA MET A 7 -5.64 -41.61 3.95
C MET A 7 -5.92 -42.63 2.84
N LYS A 8 -6.82 -42.32 1.89
CA LYS A 8 -7.08 -43.19 0.72
C LYS A 8 -5.84 -43.39 -0.15
N ASN A 9 -5.08 -42.33 -0.42
CA ASN A 9 -3.85 -42.42 -1.19
C ASN A 9 -2.77 -43.23 -0.47
N TYR A 10 -2.62 -43.07 0.85
CA TYR A 10 -1.68 -43.85 1.64
C TYR A 10 -2.05 -45.35 1.66
N LEU A 11 -3.33 -45.67 1.88
CA LEU A 11 -3.85 -47.04 1.86
C LEU A 11 -3.61 -47.76 0.52
N ARG A 12 -3.71 -47.04 -0.60
CA ARG A 12 -3.50 -47.61 -1.95
C ARG A 12 -2.03 -47.77 -2.34
N THR A 13 -1.13 -46.94 -1.81
CA THR A 13 0.27 -46.87 -2.29
C THR A 13 1.27 -47.54 -1.35
N TRP A 14 1.26 -47.20 -0.05
CA TRP A 14 2.35 -47.55 0.87
C TRP A 14 1.92 -48.34 2.10
N PHE A 15 0.61 -48.45 2.36
CA PHE A 15 0.11 -49.18 3.52
C PHE A 15 0.45 -50.68 3.50
N LEU A 16 0.26 -51.37 2.38
CA LEU A 16 0.56 -52.81 2.28
C LEU A 16 2.05 -53.12 2.52
N PRO A 17 3.02 -52.41 1.89
CA PRO A 17 4.43 -52.55 2.22
C PRO A 17 4.75 -52.27 3.70
N ASP A 18 4.17 -51.21 4.27
CA ASP A 18 4.44 -50.79 5.64
C ASP A 18 3.89 -51.78 6.68
N MET A 19 2.68 -52.27 6.44
CA MET A 19 2.05 -53.28 7.28
C MET A 19 2.82 -54.60 7.21
N ALA A 20 3.18 -55.07 6.01
CA ALA A 20 3.99 -56.28 5.83
C ALA A 20 5.32 -56.20 6.60
N LEU A 21 5.93 -55.02 6.62
CA LEU A 21 7.21 -54.80 7.26
C LEU A 21 7.09 -54.77 8.79
N VAL A 22 6.04 -54.15 9.33
CA VAL A 22 5.74 -54.18 10.77
C VAL A 22 5.38 -55.60 11.20
N THR A 23 4.56 -56.33 10.43
CA THR A 23 4.22 -57.71 10.75
C THR A 23 5.44 -58.62 10.74
N CYS A 24 6.38 -58.43 9.80
CA CYS A 24 7.65 -59.16 9.80
C CYS A 24 8.48 -58.87 11.06
N ASP A 25 8.58 -57.60 11.50
CA ASP A 25 9.30 -57.27 12.74
C ASP A 25 8.64 -57.90 13.99
N TRP A 26 7.31 -57.87 14.09
CA TRP A 26 6.60 -58.54 15.19
C TRP A 26 6.74 -60.07 15.12
N MET A 27 6.70 -60.66 13.93
CA MET A 27 6.96 -62.09 13.73
C MET A 27 8.39 -62.47 14.12
N THR A 28 9.41 -61.63 13.86
CA THR A 28 10.78 -61.86 14.38
C THR A 28 10.87 -61.78 15.89
N ALA A 29 10.07 -60.92 16.54
CA ALA A 29 10.07 -60.79 18.00
C ALA A 29 9.33 -61.95 18.68
N TRP A 30 8.32 -62.52 18.02
CA TRP A 30 7.52 -63.64 18.54
C TRP A 30 8.11 -65.03 18.23
N THR A 31 8.84 -65.20 17.12
CA THR A 31 9.46 -66.49 16.78
C THR A 31 10.78 -66.69 17.52
N LEU A 32 10.72 -67.26 18.72
CA LEU A 32 11.90 -67.80 19.39
C LEU A 32 12.42 -69.06 18.66
N ARG A 33 13.61 -68.89 18.07
CA ARG A 33 14.76 -69.84 18.01
C ARG A 33 14.99 -70.84 16.85
N ASP A 34 14.03 -71.28 16.03
CA ASP A 34 14.32 -72.49 15.20
C ASP A 34 14.47 -72.38 13.67
N SER A 35 14.33 -71.21 13.02
CA SER A 35 14.60 -71.12 11.57
C SER A 35 15.49 -69.93 11.18
N ARG A 36 16.79 -70.22 10.99
CA ARG A 36 17.79 -69.22 10.57
C ARG A 36 17.47 -68.54 9.23
N TRP A 37 16.80 -69.24 8.30
CA TRP A 37 16.46 -68.71 6.97
C TRP A 37 15.33 -67.67 7.00
N VAL A 38 14.33 -67.82 7.90
CA VAL A 38 13.21 -66.88 8.02
C VAL A 38 13.69 -65.57 8.67
N VAL A 39 14.56 -65.65 9.68
CA VAL A 39 15.19 -64.48 10.31
C VAL A 39 16.07 -63.71 9.31
N GLN A 40 16.74 -64.39 8.38
CA GLN A 40 17.58 -63.77 7.35
C GLN A 40 16.76 -63.08 6.24
N GLY A 41 15.71 -63.72 5.72
CA GLY A 41 14.79 -63.11 4.75
C GLY A 41 14.08 -61.86 5.29
N MET A 42 13.74 -61.85 6.59
CA MET A 42 13.12 -60.70 7.25
C MET A 42 14.10 -59.53 7.51
N ARG A 43 15.43 -59.78 7.60
CA ARG A 43 16.44 -58.71 7.67
C ARG A 43 16.64 -58.00 6.33
N VAL A 44 16.52 -58.70 5.21
CA VAL A 44 16.52 -58.12 3.86
C VAL A 44 15.34 -57.14 3.67
N MET A 45 14.18 -57.42 4.28
CA MET A 45 13.06 -56.45 4.29
C MET A 45 13.40 -55.12 4.99
N ARG A 46 14.40 -55.07 5.89
CA ARG A 46 14.85 -53.78 6.48
C ARG A 46 15.57 -52.89 5.46
N LEU A 47 16.11 -53.44 4.37
CA LEU A 47 16.65 -52.66 3.25
C LEU A 47 15.52 -51.93 2.48
N VAL A 48 14.31 -52.50 2.45
CA VAL A 48 13.11 -51.85 1.91
C VAL A 48 12.72 -50.61 2.73
N ARG A 49 12.98 -50.60 4.06
CA ARG A 49 12.88 -49.36 4.85
C ARG A 49 13.84 -48.29 4.33
N GLY A 50 15.07 -48.65 3.99
CA GLY A 50 16.07 -47.73 3.41
C GLY A 50 15.54 -47.06 2.14
N GLY A 51 15.02 -47.85 1.19
CA GLY A 51 14.39 -47.34 -0.04
C GLY A 51 13.21 -46.41 0.22
N ARG A 52 12.36 -46.70 1.22
CA ARG A 52 11.27 -45.81 1.64
C ARG A 52 11.78 -44.48 2.18
N GLN A 53 12.85 -44.50 2.99
CA GLN A 53 13.43 -43.26 3.52
C GLN A 53 14.03 -42.40 2.40
N VAL A 54 14.62 -43.01 1.37
CA VAL A 54 15.10 -42.29 0.17
C VAL A 54 13.94 -41.60 -0.55
N VAL A 55 12.80 -42.27 -0.74
CA VAL A 55 11.60 -41.66 -1.36
C VAL A 55 11.06 -40.51 -0.50
N ARG A 56 11.04 -40.65 0.83
CA ARG A 56 10.63 -39.56 1.74
C ARG A 56 11.60 -38.39 1.69
N VAL A 57 12.91 -38.64 1.75
CA VAL A 57 13.95 -37.62 1.61
C VAL A 57 13.80 -36.90 0.27
N TRP A 58 13.52 -37.63 -0.82
CA TRP A 58 13.26 -37.03 -2.12
C TRP A 58 12.05 -36.08 -2.09
N THR A 59 10.93 -36.47 -1.47
CA THR A 59 9.76 -35.56 -1.33
C THR A 59 10.05 -34.35 -0.43
N LEU A 60 10.90 -34.49 0.59
CA LEU A 60 11.33 -33.40 1.45
C LEU A 60 12.26 -32.44 0.71
N VAL A 61 13.18 -32.96 -0.11
CA VAL A 61 14.06 -32.17 -0.98
C VAL A 61 13.23 -31.35 -1.97
N GLN A 62 12.19 -31.92 -2.59
CA GLN A 62 11.30 -31.16 -3.48
C GLN A 62 10.61 -29.99 -2.76
N LYS A 63 10.16 -30.20 -1.52
CA LYS A 63 9.58 -29.12 -0.71
C LYS A 63 10.60 -28.07 -0.31
N ALA A 64 11.80 -28.48 0.11
CA ALA A 64 12.89 -27.57 0.45
C ALA A 64 13.31 -26.72 -0.77
N ARG A 65 13.34 -27.31 -1.97
CA ARG A 65 13.63 -26.61 -3.22
C ARG A 65 12.62 -25.50 -3.54
N LEU A 66 11.35 -25.69 -3.19
CA LEU A 66 10.33 -24.66 -3.38
C LEU A 66 10.44 -23.52 -2.36
N MET A 67 10.98 -23.79 -1.17
CA MET A 67 11.15 -22.78 -0.11
C MET A 67 12.43 -21.95 -0.29
N ILE A 68 13.48 -22.55 -0.85
CA ILE A 68 14.80 -21.92 -0.96
C ILE A 68 14.96 -21.36 -2.38
N GLN A 69 14.98 -20.04 -2.52
CA GLN A 69 15.07 -19.39 -3.84
C GLN A 69 16.52 -19.29 -4.37
N MET A 70 17.53 -19.52 -3.51
CA MET A 70 18.94 -19.38 -3.91
C MET A 70 19.42 -20.56 -4.75
N LYS A 71 19.74 -20.29 -6.02
CA LYS A 71 20.18 -21.30 -6.99
C LYS A 71 21.49 -22.01 -6.60
N ALA A 72 22.40 -21.34 -5.89
CA ALA A 72 23.65 -21.95 -5.40
C ALA A 72 23.37 -23.04 -4.35
N PHE A 73 22.34 -22.86 -3.52
CA PHE A 73 21.96 -23.83 -2.51
C PHE A 73 21.38 -25.10 -3.13
N HIS A 74 20.63 -25.00 -4.23
CA HIS A 74 20.16 -26.17 -4.97
C HIS A 74 21.31 -27.04 -5.48
N LEU A 75 22.39 -26.44 -5.99
CA LEU A 75 23.56 -27.19 -6.46
C LEU A 75 24.22 -27.99 -5.32
N VAL A 76 24.37 -27.37 -4.14
CA VAL A 76 24.93 -28.04 -2.96
C VAL A 76 24.02 -29.18 -2.49
N MET A 77 22.69 -28.96 -2.47
CA MET A 77 21.72 -30.01 -2.15
C MET A 77 21.80 -31.21 -3.09
N ASP A 78 21.98 -30.96 -4.39
CA ASP A 78 22.06 -32.01 -5.40
C ASP A 78 23.31 -32.87 -5.24
N ILE A 79 24.46 -32.22 -4.97
CA ILE A 79 25.71 -32.92 -4.65
C ILE A 79 25.59 -33.72 -3.35
N ALA A 80 25.02 -33.13 -2.29
CA ALA A 80 24.87 -33.79 -1.00
C ALA A 80 23.94 -35.01 -1.09
N LEU A 81 22.83 -34.90 -1.82
CA LEU A 81 21.91 -36.03 -2.05
C LEU A 81 22.60 -37.15 -2.84
N LEU A 82 23.38 -36.81 -3.86
CA LEU A 82 24.15 -37.76 -4.65
C LEU A 82 25.15 -38.54 -3.78
N LEU A 83 25.89 -37.85 -2.91
CA LEU A 83 26.82 -38.46 -1.95
C LEU A 83 26.10 -39.40 -0.96
N LEU A 84 24.93 -39.00 -0.45
CA LEU A 84 24.14 -39.84 0.45
C LEU A 84 23.63 -41.12 -0.22
N VAL A 85 23.22 -41.04 -1.50
CA VAL A 85 22.82 -42.21 -2.27
C VAL A 85 24.00 -43.16 -2.47
N ILE A 86 25.19 -42.63 -2.79
CA ILE A 86 26.42 -43.43 -2.95
C ILE A 86 26.79 -44.15 -1.65
N LEU A 87 26.77 -43.43 -0.52
CA LEU A 87 27.05 -44.01 0.79
C LEU A 87 26.05 -45.12 1.14
N TRP A 88 24.77 -44.91 0.83
CA TRP A 88 23.74 -45.91 1.05
C TRP A 88 23.94 -47.16 0.18
N VAL A 89 24.24 -47.01 -1.11
CA VAL A 89 24.49 -48.14 -2.00
C VAL A 89 25.73 -48.93 -1.57
N ASN A 90 26.84 -48.25 -1.23
CA ASN A 90 28.02 -48.91 -0.69
C ASN A 90 27.73 -49.65 0.62
N HIS A 91 26.89 -49.10 1.49
CA HIS A 91 26.44 -49.79 2.70
C HIS A 91 25.66 -51.07 2.37
N VAL A 92 24.77 -51.05 1.36
CA VAL A 92 24.04 -52.26 0.93
C VAL A 92 25.00 -53.31 0.35
N VAL A 93 25.93 -52.89 -0.53
CA VAL A 93 26.93 -53.78 -1.14
C VAL A 93 27.86 -54.39 -0.10
N CYS A 94 28.34 -53.59 0.87
CA CYS A 94 29.20 -54.11 1.93
C CYS A 94 28.49 -55.12 2.85
N CYS A 95 27.21 -54.88 3.17
CA CYS A 95 26.42 -55.80 3.96
C CYS A 95 26.16 -57.11 3.21
N GLY A 96 25.97 -57.04 1.89
CA GLY A 96 25.88 -58.22 1.02
C GLY A 96 27.17 -59.03 1.01
N TRP A 97 28.31 -58.36 0.81
CA TRP A 97 29.65 -58.98 0.84
C TRP A 97 29.94 -59.70 2.16
N TYR A 98 29.69 -59.04 3.29
CA TYR A 98 29.83 -59.63 4.61
C TYR A 98 28.89 -60.82 4.85
N SER A 99 27.64 -60.72 4.36
CA SER A 99 26.67 -61.80 4.53
C SER A 99 27.04 -63.06 3.74
N ILE A 100 27.61 -62.89 2.55
CA ILE A 100 28.08 -64.01 1.72
C ILE A 100 29.22 -64.75 2.43
N GLY A 101 30.28 -64.04 2.84
CA GLY A 101 31.45 -64.66 3.48
C GLY A 101 31.16 -65.29 4.85
N ARG A 102 30.12 -64.83 5.57
CA ARG A 102 29.78 -65.32 6.92
C ARG A 102 28.78 -66.49 6.94
N TYR A 103 27.83 -66.52 6.00
CA TYR A 103 26.67 -67.41 6.10
C TYR A 103 26.53 -68.41 4.96
N ILE A 104 27.11 -68.15 3.78
CA ILE A 104 27.07 -69.09 2.66
C ILE A 104 28.20 -70.11 2.86
N LYS A 105 27.88 -71.40 2.67
CA LYS A 105 28.90 -72.45 2.73
C LYS A 105 29.78 -72.34 1.50
N SER A 106 31.08 -72.13 1.69
CA SER A 106 32.07 -72.14 0.62
C SER A 106 32.18 -73.52 -0.01
N ASP A 107 32.19 -73.56 -1.34
CA ASP A 107 32.51 -74.74 -2.14
C ASP A 107 34.00 -75.12 -2.06
N THR A 108 34.88 -74.14 -1.87
CA THR A 108 36.35 -74.31 -1.73
C THR A 108 36.81 -74.61 -0.30
N GLY A 109 35.93 -74.46 0.69
CA GLY A 109 36.24 -74.64 2.11
C GLY A 109 36.81 -73.39 2.82
N SER A 110 37.07 -72.31 2.09
CA SER A 110 37.52 -71.03 2.62
C SER A 110 36.67 -69.87 2.10
N THR A 111 36.60 -68.79 2.88
CA THR A 111 35.93 -67.52 2.53
C THR A 111 36.88 -66.37 2.81
N TRP A 112 36.56 -65.15 2.38
CA TRP A 112 37.41 -64.01 2.69
C TRP A 112 37.58 -63.75 4.22
N LEU A 113 36.66 -64.25 5.04
CA LEU A 113 36.71 -64.22 6.51
C LEU A 113 37.51 -65.38 7.13
N SER A 114 38.01 -66.32 6.34
CA SER A 114 38.73 -67.49 6.84
C SER A 114 40.18 -67.20 7.25
N HIS A 115 40.75 -66.09 6.79
CA HIS A 115 42.07 -65.61 7.24
C HIS A 115 41.96 -65.07 8.67
N GLU A 116 42.87 -65.52 9.54
CA GLU A 116 42.90 -65.12 10.97
C GLU A 116 43.03 -63.60 11.15
N GLU A 117 43.69 -62.91 10.21
CA GLU A 117 43.88 -61.46 10.21
C GLU A 117 42.57 -60.66 10.18
N PHE A 118 41.52 -61.19 9.54
CA PHE A 118 40.23 -60.50 9.42
C PHE A 118 39.21 -60.96 10.48
N SER A 119 39.23 -62.23 10.87
CA SER A 119 38.25 -62.79 11.81
C SER A 119 38.56 -62.50 13.29
N ALA A 120 39.83 -62.32 13.66
CA ALA A 120 40.23 -62.08 15.05
C ALA A 120 40.02 -60.62 15.51
N ALA A 121 39.88 -59.67 14.58
CA ALA A 121 39.83 -58.23 14.85
C ALA A 121 38.43 -57.70 15.24
N GLY A 122 37.39 -58.54 15.16
CA GLY A 122 36.03 -58.24 15.60
C GLY A 122 35.14 -57.54 14.56
N THR A 123 33.85 -57.47 14.85
CA THR A 123 32.79 -57.11 13.88
C THR A 123 32.89 -55.69 13.31
N TYR A 124 33.52 -54.76 14.03
CA TYR A 124 33.71 -53.40 13.55
C TYR A 124 34.77 -53.35 12.43
N TYR A 125 35.87 -54.08 12.61
CA TYR A 125 36.92 -54.19 11.62
C TYR A 125 36.42 -54.92 10.36
N GLU A 126 35.67 -56.00 10.53
CA GLU A 126 35.02 -56.73 9.43
C GLU A 126 34.07 -55.81 8.62
N TYR A 127 33.31 -54.94 9.30
CA TYR A 127 32.40 -53.99 8.64
C TYR A 127 33.16 -52.94 7.82
N TRP A 128 34.18 -52.29 8.40
CA TRP A 128 34.95 -51.28 7.67
C TRP A 128 35.77 -51.86 6.54
N THR A 129 36.28 -53.08 6.70
CA THR A 129 36.96 -53.82 5.62
C THR A 129 35.99 -54.17 4.49
N SER A 130 34.77 -54.63 4.83
CA SER A 130 33.72 -54.88 3.84
C SER A 130 33.26 -53.61 3.13
N LEU A 131 33.21 -52.48 3.85
CA LEU A 131 32.82 -51.18 3.30
C LEU A 131 33.92 -50.62 2.40
N HIS A 132 35.18 -50.76 2.78
CA HIS A 132 36.32 -50.41 1.95
C HIS A 132 36.28 -51.20 0.64
N TRP A 133 36.07 -52.53 0.71
CA TRP A 133 35.88 -53.39 -0.47
C TRP A 133 34.74 -52.90 -1.36
N ALA A 134 33.57 -52.56 -0.79
CA ALA A 134 32.43 -52.07 -1.57
C ALA A 134 32.76 -50.75 -2.31
N ILE A 135 33.44 -49.82 -1.64
CA ILE A 135 33.88 -48.54 -2.24
C ILE A 135 34.87 -48.79 -3.38
N THR A 136 35.82 -49.72 -3.23
CA THR A 136 36.80 -50.06 -4.27
C THR A 136 36.16 -50.66 -5.54
N GLN A 137 34.94 -51.21 -5.44
CA GLN A 137 34.19 -51.67 -6.62
C GLN A 137 33.61 -50.50 -7.45
N MET A 138 33.33 -49.35 -6.82
CA MET A 138 32.77 -48.16 -7.49
C MET A 138 33.84 -47.16 -7.93
N THR A 139 34.93 -47.07 -7.18
CA THR A 139 36.09 -46.21 -7.47
C THR A 139 37.34 -47.06 -7.48
N PRO A 140 38.20 -46.99 -8.52
CA PRO A 140 39.44 -47.77 -8.55
C PRO A 140 40.27 -47.53 -7.29
N GLY A 141 40.57 -48.58 -6.55
CA GLY A 141 41.36 -48.53 -5.31
C GLY A 141 42.01 -49.88 -5.02
N SER A 142 43.09 -49.85 -4.24
CA SER A 142 43.78 -51.08 -3.81
C SER A 142 42.95 -51.79 -2.75
N MET A 143 42.79 -53.10 -2.88
CA MET A 143 42.09 -53.92 -1.91
C MET A 143 42.89 -55.19 -1.59
N GLU A 144 42.94 -55.54 -0.30
CA GLU A 144 43.68 -56.70 0.23
C GLU A 144 42.79 -57.95 0.36
N VAL A 145 41.48 -57.78 0.20
CA VAL A 145 40.49 -58.86 0.28
C VAL A 145 40.13 -59.36 -1.11
N PHE A 146 40.26 -60.67 -1.31
CA PHE A 146 39.97 -61.36 -2.57
C PHE A 146 38.87 -62.42 -2.36
N PRO A 147 38.04 -62.70 -3.39
CA PRO A 147 37.04 -63.77 -3.33
C PRO A 147 37.73 -65.14 -3.36
N GLU A 148 37.38 -66.01 -2.42
CA GLU A 148 37.92 -67.37 -2.30
C GLU A 148 36.90 -68.47 -2.62
N SER A 149 35.60 -68.13 -2.62
CA SER A 149 34.52 -69.04 -3.04
C SER A 149 33.91 -68.64 -4.39
N SER A 150 33.24 -69.58 -5.05
CA SER A 150 32.53 -69.30 -6.31
C SER A 150 31.44 -68.23 -6.16
N GLU A 151 30.72 -68.22 -5.03
CA GLU A 151 29.67 -67.26 -4.74
C GLU A 151 30.22 -65.85 -4.49
N GLU A 152 31.32 -65.76 -3.75
CA GLU A 152 32.06 -64.51 -3.57
C GLU A 152 32.56 -63.97 -4.91
N ARG A 153 33.05 -64.85 -5.79
CA ARG A 153 33.53 -64.48 -7.12
C ARG A 153 32.41 -63.94 -8.01
N ILE A 154 31.26 -64.62 -8.04
CA ILE A 154 30.08 -64.19 -8.82
C ILE A 154 29.58 -62.82 -8.31
N TYR A 155 29.51 -62.64 -6.99
CA TYR A 155 29.12 -61.36 -6.39
C TYR A 155 30.12 -60.24 -6.70
N SER A 156 31.43 -60.53 -6.62
CA SER A 156 32.49 -59.58 -6.95
C SER A 156 32.41 -59.10 -8.41
N VAL A 157 32.21 -60.03 -9.36
CA VAL A 157 32.08 -59.69 -10.78
C VAL A 157 30.82 -58.87 -11.05
N SER A 158 29.69 -59.24 -10.43
CA SER A 158 28.41 -58.53 -10.60
C SER A 158 28.48 -57.10 -10.04
N THR A 159 29.09 -56.93 -8.86
CA THR A 159 29.26 -55.62 -8.21
C THR A 159 30.27 -54.75 -8.94
N LEU A 160 31.31 -55.32 -9.55
CA LEU A 160 32.26 -54.59 -10.38
C LEU A 160 31.59 -53.99 -11.63
N PHE A 161 30.72 -54.74 -12.31
CA PHE A 161 29.96 -54.20 -13.45
C PHE A 161 29.00 -53.08 -13.03
N LEU A 162 28.28 -53.28 -11.92
CA LEU A 162 27.40 -52.26 -11.35
C LEU A 162 28.19 -51.01 -10.92
N GLY A 163 29.33 -51.21 -10.28
CA GLY A 163 30.22 -50.15 -9.82
C GLY A 163 30.79 -49.33 -10.97
N LEU A 164 31.16 -49.97 -12.10
CA LEU A 164 31.58 -49.28 -13.31
C LEU A 164 30.47 -48.37 -13.88
N LEU A 165 29.23 -48.87 -13.97
CA LEU A 165 28.09 -48.08 -14.47
C LEU A 165 27.76 -46.91 -13.53
N MET A 166 27.75 -47.15 -12.21
CA MET A 166 27.45 -46.13 -11.21
C MET A 166 28.57 -45.09 -11.09
N GLY A 167 29.84 -45.50 -11.10
CA GLY A 167 30.99 -44.61 -11.09
C GLY A 167 31.04 -43.71 -12.33
N SER A 168 30.82 -44.29 -13.52
CA SER A 168 30.80 -43.53 -14.77
C SER A 168 29.67 -42.49 -14.82
N SER A 169 28.46 -42.87 -14.38
CA SER A 169 27.32 -41.95 -14.33
C SER A 169 27.49 -40.84 -13.30
N LEU A 170 28.10 -41.13 -12.15
CA LEU A 170 28.47 -40.12 -11.15
C LEU A 170 29.39 -39.04 -11.75
N VAL A 171 30.48 -39.46 -12.40
CA VAL A 171 31.42 -38.51 -13.02
C VAL A 171 30.72 -37.66 -14.09
N ALA A 172 29.86 -38.27 -14.91
CA ALA A 172 29.10 -37.55 -15.93
C ALA A 172 28.14 -36.50 -15.34
N THR A 173 27.41 -36.85 -14.27
CA THR A 173 26.47 -35.92 -13.61
C THR A 173 27.20 -34.74 -12.97
N LEU A 174 28.30 -34.98 -12.24
CA LEU A 174 29.13 -33.92 -11.66
C LEU A 174 29.68 -32.99 -12.75
N THR A 175 30.16 -33.54 -13.86
CA THR A 175 30.71 -32.77 -14.99
C THR A 175 29.64 -31.89 -15.65
N SER A 176 28.43 -32.43 -15.86
CA SER A 176 27.29 -31.66 -16.39
C SER A 176 26.91 -30.50 -15.47
N MET A 177 26.83 -30.75 -14.16
CA MET A 177 26.54 -29.72 -13.17
C MET A 177 27.61 -28.61 -13.15
N MET A 178 28.89 -28.97 -13.18
CA MET A 178 29.99 -27.99 -13.25
C MET A 178 29.92 -27.16 -14.53
N THR A 179 29.62 -27.78 -15.66
CA THR A 179 29.46 -27.09 -16.95
C THR A 179 28.32 -26.08 -16.89
N GLN A 180 27.15 -26.49 -16.38
CA GLN A 180 26.01 -25.58 -16.23
C GLN A 180 26.31 -24.41 -15.27
N TYR A 181 27.07 -24.66 -14.21
CA TYR A 181 27.49 -23.62 -13.28
C TYR A 181 28.44 -22.60 -13.95
N LYS A 182 29.46 -23.08 -14.67
CA LYS A 182 30.37 -22.21 -15.44
C LYS A 182 29.63 -21.39 -16.48
N LEU A 183 28.75 -22.00 -17.25
CA LEU A 183 27.94 -21.31 -18.27
C LEU A 183 27.10 -20.16 -17.69
N ARG A 184 26.62 -20.29 -16.45
CA ARG A 184 25.87 -19.24 -15.74
C ARG A 184 26.76 -18.10 -15.26
N ILE A 185 27.94 -18.38 -14.72
CA ILE A 185 28.90 -17.35 -14.31
C ILE A 185 29.36 -16.55 -15.54
N GLU A 186 29.70 -17.25 -16.60
CA GLU A 186 30.23 -16.65 -17.83
C GLU A 186 29.17 -15.83 -18.59
N ALA A 187 27.87 -16.08 -18.37
CA ALA A 187 26.80 -15.36 -19.06
C ALA A 187 26.87 -13.84 -18.85
N SER A 188 27.19 -13.38 -17.63
CA SER A 188 27.36 -11.95 -17.35
C SER A 188 28.67 -11.40 -17.93
N SER A 189 29.75 -12.19 -17.83
CA SER A 189 31.06 -11.82 -18.40
C SER A 189 31.02 -11.68 -19.92
N ARG A 190 30.22 -12.49 -20.62
CA ARG A 190 30.04 -12.41 -22.07
C ARG A 190 29.46 -11.06 -22.50
N LYS A 191 28.42 -10.57 -21.82
CA LYS A 191 27.81 -9.26 -22.12
C LYS A 191 28.78 -8.10 -21.88
N PHE A 192 29.55 -8.17 -20.79
CA PHE A 192 30.57 -7.15 -20.50
C PHE A 192 31.70 -7.17 -21.52
N MET A 193 32.11 -8.36 -22.00
CA MET A 193 33.10 -8.50 -23.07
C MET A 193 32.60 -7.92 -24.40
N GLN A 194 31.32 -8.11 -24.73
CA GLN A 194 30.70 -7.51 -25.92
C GLN A 194 30.73 -5.98 -25.86
N LEU A 195 30.42 -5.36 -24.71
CA LEU A 195 30.58 -3.91 -24.52
C LEU A 195 32.03 -3.47 -24.72
N HIS A 196 33.00 -4.21 -24.15
CA HIS A 196 34.41 -3.88 -24.33
C HIS A 196 34.82 -3.92 -25.80
N GLN A 197 34.41 -4.94 -26.54
CA GLN A 197 34.68 -5.07 -27.97
C GLN A 197 34.03 -3.93 -28.77
N PHE A 198 32.78 -3.59 -28.48
CA PHE A 198 32.07 -2.50 -29.14
C PHE A 198 32.79 -1.15 -28.94
N LEU A 199 33.15 -0.79 -27.70
CA LEU A 199 33.84 0.47 -27.41
C LEU A 199 35.20 0.56 -28.12
N ASN A 200 35.94 -0.55 -28.19
CA ASN A 200 37.20 -0.61 -28.91
C ASN A 200 36.99 -0.49 -30.43
N GLN A 201 35.97 -1.17 -30.99
CA GLN A 201 35.66 -1.12 -32.42
C GLN A 201 35.22 0.27 -32.89
N GLN A 202 34.51 1.02 -32.04
CA GLN A 202 34.09 2.39 -32.32
C GLN A 202 35.19 3.43 -32.05
N GLY A 203 36.37 3.01 -31.57
CA GLY A 203 37.48 3.93 -31.29
C GLY A 203 37.17 4.96 -30.20
N VAL A 204 36.33 4.61 -29.22
CA VAL A 204 35.94 5.53 -28.14
C VAL A 204 37.16 5.89 -27.29
N ASP A 205 37.26 7.16 -26.89
CA ASP A 205 38.32 7.66 -26.02
C ASP A 205 38.49 6.77 -24.76
N PRO A 206 39.73 6.42 -24.36
CA PRO A 206 39.97 5.51 -23.23
C PRO A 206 39.39 5.98 -21.89
N GLN A 207 39.31 7.29 -21.63
CA GLN A 207 38.73 7.82 -20.39
C GLN A 207 37.21 7.66 -20.39
N LEU A 208 36.55 8.00 -21.50
CA LEU A 208 35.11 7.78 -21.67
C LEU A 208 34.77 6.28 -21.64
N ALA A 209 35.57 5.42 -22.29
CA ALA A 209 35.37 3.98 -22.27
C ALA A 209 35.53 3.38 -20.86
N LEU A 210 36.46 3.90 -20.05
CA LEU A 210 36.61 3.51 -18.65
C LEU A 210 35.40 3.96 -17.83
N ALA A 211 34.95 5.20 -17.99
CA ALA A 211 33.77 5.73 -17.30
C ALA A 211 32.52 4.88 -17.60
N ILE A 212 32.26 4.57 -18.88
CA ILE A 212 31.15 3.70 -19.30
C ILE A 212 31.27 2.31 -18.65
N LYS A 213 32.46 1.70 -18.67
CA LYS A 213 32.68 0.38 -18.07
C LYS A 213 32.46 0.37 -16.56
N LEU A 214 32.94 1.39 -15.84
CA LEU A 214 32.73 1.53 -14.40
C LEU A 214 31.25 1.71 -14.08
N GLN A 215 30.54 2.55 -14.83
CA GLN A 215 29.11 2.78 -14.68
C GLN A 215 28.29 1.51 -14.95
N VAL A 216 28.59 0.77 -16.03
CA VAL A 216 27.93 -0.51 -16.33
C VAL A 216 28.21 -1.56 -15.25
N LYS A 217 29.43 -1.61 -14.70
CA LYS A 217 29.77 -2.52 -13.61
C LYS A 217 29.04 -2.18 -12.32
N ALA A 218 28.94 -0.90 -11.97
CA ALA A 218 28.13 -0.43 -10.84
C ALA A 218 26.65 -0.80 -11.02
N ARG A 219 26.06 -0.46 -12.18
CA ARG A 219 24.64 -0.73 -12.48
C ARG A 219 24.30 -2.21 -12.62
N SER A 220 25.21 -3.03 -13.12
CA SER A 220 25.00 -4.49 -13.24
C SER A 220 25.09 -5.23 -11.90
N SER A 221 25.68 -4.59 -10.87
CA SER A 221 25.70 -5.12 -9.50
C SER A 221 24.41 -4.81 -8.73
N GLU A 222 23.65 -3.82 -9.19
CA GLU A 222 22.34 -3.50 -8.63
C GLU A 222 21.29 -4.53 -9.06
N ARG A 223 20.34 -4.84 -8.18
CA ARG A 223 19.25 -5.77 -8.49
C ARG A 223 18.35 -5.17 -9.57
N GLN A 224 18.57 -5.57 -10.81
CA GLN A 224 17.65 -5.27 -11.90
C GLN A 224 16.34 -6.02 -11.68
N ARG A 225 15.23 -5.28 -11.70
CA ARG A 225 13.88 -5.83 -11.65
C ARG A 225 13.50 -6.36 -13.03
N LEU A 226 12.66 -7.38 -13.07
CA LEU A 226 12.24 -8.02 -14.31
C LEU A 226 11.31 -7.10 -15.07
N GLN A 227 11.72 -6.69 -16.27
CA GLN A 227 10.84 -5.95 -17.18
C GLN A 227 9.89 -6.90 -17.89
N VAL A 228 8.74 -6.39 -18.35
CA VAL A 228 7.76 -7.18 -19.14
C VAL A 228 8.43 -7.84 -20.35
N LYS A 229 9.33 -7.10 -21.03
CA LYS A 229 10.12 -7.60 -22.17
C LYS A 229 11.09 -8.73 -21.81
N ASP A 230 11.49 -8.83 -20.54
CA ASP A 230 12.40 -9.87 -20.06
C ASP A 230 11.66 -11.18 -19.73
N VAL A 231 10.32 -11.16 -19.74
CA VAL A 231 9.47 -12.32 -19.41
C VAL A 231 8.93 -12.94 -20.69
N GLU A 232 9.68 -13.88 -21.27
CA GLU A 232 9.34 -14.59 -22.51
C GLU A 232 7.92 -15.20 -22.50
N TYR A 233 7.46 -15.73 -21.37
CA TYR A 233 6.12 -16.33 -21.29
C TYR A 233 4.97 -15.33 -21.45
N LEU A 234 5.19 -14.04 -21.18
CA LEU A 234 4.14 -13.03 -21.39
C LEU A 234 3.81 -12.87 -22.87
N SER A 235 4.76 -13.13 -23.79
CA SER A 235 4.49 -13.08 -25.22
C SER A 235 3.59 -14.22 -25.72
N LEU A 236 3.36 -15.26 -24.91
CA LEU A 236 2.45 -16.36 -25.22
C LEU A 236 0.99 -16.07 -24.82
N VAL A 237 0.78 -15.03 -24.01
CA VAL A 237 -0.55 -14.61 -23.55
C VAL A 237 -1.23 -13.77 -24.64
N SER A 238 -2.55 -13.86 -24.78
CA SER A 238 -3.29 -13.04 -25.76
C SER A 238 -3.09 -11.54 -25.49
N ASN A 239 -3.10 -10.72 -26.55
CA ASN A 239 -2.97 -9.27 -26.42
C ASN A 239 -3.99 -8.69 -25.44
N SER A 240 -5.24 -9.16 -25.47
CA SER A 240 -6.30 -8.72 -24.53
C SER A 240 -5.94 -8.92 -23.05
N LEU A 241 -5.28 -10.03 -22.71
CA LEU A 241 -4.85 -10.32 -21.35
C LEU A 241 -3.58 -9.57 -20.97
N GLN A 242 -2.68 -9.33 -21.93
CA GLN A 242 -1.51 -8.47 -21.72
C GLN A 242 -1.94 -7.02 -21.44
N GLU A 243 -2.90 -6.50 -22.21
CA GLU A 243 -3.46 -5.16 -22.02
C GLU A 243 -4.19 -5.04 -20.68
N ALA A 244 -4.96 -6.06 -20.28
CA ALA A 244 -5.62 -6.08 -18.97
C ALA A 244 -4.60 -6.13 -17.81
N LEU A 245 -3.52 -6.91 -17.96
CA LEU A 245 -2.43 -6.95 -16.99
C LEU A 245 -1.73 -5.59 -16.89
N TRP A 246 -1.44 -4.96 -18.03
CA TRP A 246 -0.81 -3.64 -18.09
C TRP A 246 -1.67 -2.57 -17.43
N HIS A 247 -2.96 -2.50 -17.79
CA HIS A 247 -3.92 -1.60 -17.16
C HIS A 247 -4.01 -1.81 -15.64
N SER A 248 -4.12 -3.05 -15.19
CA SER A 248 -4.17 -3.38 -13.75
C SER A 248 -2.91 -2.94 -13.00
N TRP A 249 -1.73 -3.12 -13.62
CA TRP A 249 -0.47 -2.68 -13.03
C TRP A 249 -0.34 -1.15 -13.01
N CYS A 250 -0.63 -0.46 -14.11
CA CYS A 250 -0.63 1.01 -14.17
C CYS A 250 -1.57 1.63 -13.12
N MET A 251 -2.81 1.13 -13.02
CA MET A 251 -3.80 1.68 -12.08
C MET A 251 -3.42 1.49 -10.61
N LYS A 252 -2.57 0.51 -10.28
CA LYS A 252 -2.01 0.38 -8.92
C LYS A 252 -1.22 1.63 -8.50
N HIS A 253 -0.60 2.32 -9.46
CA HIS A 253 0.22 3.50 -9.22
C HIS A 253 -0.52 4.82 -9.55
N LEU A 254 -1.35 4.82 -10.59
CA LEU A 254 -2.13 5.99 -11.00
C LEU A 254 -3.34 6.29 -10.11
N SER A 255 -3.87 5.31 -9.37
CA SER A 255 -5.07 5.49 -8.53
C SER A 255 -4.89 6.48 -7.38
N GLY A 256 -3.65 6.82 -7.02
CA GLY A 256 -3.36 7.92 -6.10
C GLY A 256 -3.77 9.29 -6.64
N HIS A 257 -3.82 9.45 -7.96
CA HIS A 257 -4.23 10.69 -8.62
C HIS A 257 -5.76 10.77 -8.77
N THR A 258 -6.38 11.74 -8.09
CA THR A 258 -7.85 11.85 -8.00
C THR A 258 -8.55 11.85 -9.36
N PHE A 259 -8.05 12.65 -10.32
CA PHE A 259 -8.66 12.75 -11.65
C PHE A 259 -8.56 11.44 -12.45
N LEU A 260 -7.36 10.86 -12.60
CA LEU A 260 -7.15 9.61 -13.34
C LEU A 260 -7.92 8.44 -12.72
N ASN A 261 -7.98 8.36 -11.39
CA ASN A 261 -8.79 7.35 -10.71
C ASN A 261 -10.29 7.53 -11.03
N SER A 262 -10.79 8.77 -11.00
CA SER A 262 -12.18 9.07 -11.33
C SER A 262 -12.51 8.80 -12.80
N LEU A 263 -11.56 9.06 -13.70
CA LEU A 263 -11.67 8.74 -15.13
C LEU A 263 -11.75 7.22 -15.36
N ASN A 264 -10.95 6.43 -14.63
CA ASN A 264 -10.98 4.96 -14.71
C ASN A 264 -12.31 4.36 -14.21
N LEU A 265 -12.93 4.98 -13.21
CA LEU A 265 -14.25 4.58 -12.73
C LEU A 265 -15.38 4.98 -13.68
N LEU A 266 -15.22 6.10 -14.38
CA LEU A 266 -16.15 6.54 -15.41
C LEU A 266 -16.11 5.60 -16.62
N ASP A 267 -14.91 5.29 -17.12
CA ASP A 267 -14.71 4.43 -18.29
C ASP A 267 -13.36 3.70 -18.20
N SER A 268 -13.40 2.46 -17.70
CA SER A 268 -12.20 1.64 -17.55
C SER A 268 -11.59 1.23 -18.90
N PHE A 269 -12.40 1.11 -19.96
CA PHE A 269 -11.91 0.78 -21.29
C PHE A 269 -11.17 1.96 -21.92
N ALA A 270 -11.66 3.17 -21.72
CA ALA A 270 -10.97 4.39 -22.13
C ALA A 270 -9.60 4.51 -21.44
N VAL A 271 -9.55 4.25 -20.12
CA VAL A 271 -8.27 4.28 -19.39
C VAL A 271 -7.35 3.12 -19.76
N GLN A 272 -7.86 1.93 -20.06
CA GLN A 272 -7.06 0.83 -20.62
C GLN A 272 -6.43 1.25 -21.96
N CYS A 273 -7.18 1.90 -22.84
CA CYS A 273 -6.67 2.45 -24.09
C CYS A 273 -5.57 3.51 -23.85
N LEU A 274 -5.81 4.44 -22.93
CA LEU A 274 -4.83 5.44 -22.51
C LEU A 274 -3.55 4.78 -21.97
N CYS A 275 -3.68 3.75 -21.13
CA CYS A 275 -2.52 3.01 -20.59
C CYS A 275 -1.68 2.38 -21.71
N ASN A 276 -2.31 1.79 -22.73
CA ASN A 276 -1.60 1.14 -23.82
C ASN A 276 -0.97 2.12 -24.82
N SER A 277 -1.58 3.30 -25.01
CA SER A 277 -1.14 4.26 -26.03
C SER A 277 -0.20 5.34 -25.49
N ALA A 278 -0.47 5.86 -24.29
CA ALA A 278 0.18 7.06 -23.76
C ALA A 278 1.12 6.79 -22.57
N ILE A 279 1.06 5.61 -21.94
CA ILE A 279 1.90 5.29 -20.78
C ILE A 279 3.09 4.42 -21.19
N LYS A 280 4.28 4.79 -20.69
CA LYS A 280 5.51 3.98 -20.80
C LYS A 280 6.09 3.74 -19.41
N ALA A 281 6.62 2.54 -19.18
CA ALA A 281 7.53 2.29 -18.07
C ALA A 281 8.94 2.75 -18.47
N LEU A 282 9.57 3.53 -17.60
CA LEU A 282 10.93 4.04 -17.75
C LEU A 282 11.77 3.60 -16.56
N ASP A 283 13.02 3.22 -16.82
CA ASP A 283 13.97 2.87 -15.78
C ASP A 283 15.09 3.91 -15.77
N TYR A 284 15.29 4.54 -14.61
CA TYR A 284 16.36 5.50 -14.37
C TYR A 284 17.32 4.93 -13.32
N PRO A 285 18.52 4.51 -13.73
CA PRO A 285 19.56 4.14 -12.80
C PRO A 285 19.93 5.29 -11.86
N ALA A 286 20.57 4.96 -10.74
CA ALA A 286 21.10 5.98 -9.83
C ALA A 286 22.00 7.00 -10.58
N SER A 287 21.82 8.27 -10.20
CA SER A 287 22.46 9.47 -10.74
C SER A 287 22.11 9.81 -12.20
N ASP A 288 21.12 9.16 -12.81
CA ASP A 288 20.60 9.60 -14.11
C ASP A 288 19.53 10.68 -13.93
N LEU A 289 19.51 11.60 -14.89
CA LEU A 289 18.55 12.69 -14.98
C LEU A 289 17.23 12.19 -15.58
N VAL A 290 16.13 12.53 -14.93
CA VAL A 290 14.77 12.33 -15.45
C VAL A 290 14.42 13.49 -16.38
N PHE A 291 14.66 14.73 -15.93
CA PHE A 291 14.59 15.95 -16.73
C PHE A 291 15.47 17.04 -16.12
N GLU A 292 15.82 18.03 -16.93
CA GLU A 292 16.66 19.17 -16.56
C GLU A 292 15.83 20.46 -16.52
N GLU A 293 16.27 21.42 -15.70
CA GLU A 293 15.73 22.78 -15.70
C GLU A 293 15.82 23.39 -17.10
N GLY A 294 14.76 24.08 -17.53
CA GLY A 294 14.69 24.72 -18.84
C GLY A 294 14.35 23.77 -19.99
N ALA A 295 14.31 22.45 -19.77
CA ALA A 295 13.86 21.51 -20.79
C ALA A 295 12.33 21.59 -21.00
N PRO A 296 11.83 21.39 -22.24
CA PRO A 296 10.39 21.31 -22.49
C PRO A 296 9.79 20.09 -21.78
N GLY A 297 8.69 20.30 -21.07
CA GLY A 297 7.96 19.24 -20.38
C GLY A 297 6.85 18.68 -21.27
N ASP A 298 7.01 17.44 -21.73
CA ASP A 298 6.00 16.73 -22.55
C ASP A 298 5.28 15.60 -21.80
N CYS A 299 5.75 15.28 -20.60
CA CYS A 299 5.35 14.11 -19.84
C CYS A 299 5.08 14.43 -18.36
N MET A 300 4.13 13.69 -17.79
CA MET A 300 3.95 13.54 -16.34
C MET A 300 4.52 12.22 -15.89
N TYR A 301 5.13 12.17 -14.70
CA TYR A 301 5.80 10.99 -14.19
C TYR A 301 5.20 10.53 -12.86
N PHE A 302 5.05 9.21 -12.70
CA PHE A 302 4.70 8.55 -11.44
C PHE A 302 5.87 7.68 -10.99
N LEU A 303 6.30 7.83 -9.75
CA LEU A 303 7.37 7.01 -9.19
C LEU A 303 6.80 5.66 -8.71
N VAL A 304 7.20 4.57 -9.35
CA VAL A 304 6.76 3.20 -9.02
C VAL A 304 7.62 2.61 -7.90
N ASN A 305 8.93 2.80 -7.99
CA ASN A 305 9.92 2.28 -7.06
C ASN A 305 11.20 3.12 -7.13
N GLY A 306 12.01 3.11 -6.07
CA GLY A 306 13.23 3.93 -5.99
C GLY A 306 12.97 5.26 -5.29
N GLN A 307 13.80 6.25 -5.57
CA GLN A 307 13.73 7.58 -4.98
C GLN A 307 14.32 8.59 -5.95
N LEU A 308 13.63 9.72 -6.13
CA LEU A 308 14.08 10.84 -6.96
C LEU A 308 14.35 12.06 -6.09
N ARG A 309 15.25 12.92 -6.54
CA ARG A 309 15.61 14.19 -5.91
C ARG A 309 15.40 15.31 -6.90
N TYR A 310 14.68 16.33 -6.46
CA TYR A 310 14.42 17.55 -7.21
C TYR A 310 15.35 18.66 -6.72
N THR A 311 16.07 19.26 -7.65
CA THR A 311 16.91 20.43 -7.41
C THR A 311 16.20 21.64 -8.04
N PRO A 312 15.66 22.56 -7.23
CA PRO A 312 14.87 23.67 -7.74
C PRO A 312 15.73 24.70 -8.45
N GLY A 313 15.24 25.19 -9.59
CA GLY A 313 15.84 26.30 -10.33
C GLY A 313 15.45 27.67 -9.79
N GLU A 314 15.94 28.74 -10.41
CA GLU A 314 15.73 30.11 -9.92
C GLU A 314 14.25 30.54 -9.92
N LEU A 315 13.46 30.01 -10.86
CA LEU A 315 12.04 30.32 -11.02
C LEU A 315 11.12 29.40 -10.21
N ALA A 316 11.67 28.34 -9.60
CA ALA A 316 10.90 27.40 -8.81
C ALA A 316 10.55 28.00 -7.42
N PRO A 317 9.31 27.85 -6.93
CA PRO A 317 8.92 28.32 -5.60
C PRO A 317 9.73 27.64 -4.48
N GLU A 318 10.28 26.46 -4.77
CA GLU A 318 11.12 25.66 -3.89
C GLU A 318 12.54 26.21 -3.68
N VAL A 319 12.98 27.23 -4.43
CA VAL A 319 14.35 27.77 -4.35
C VAL A 319 14.77 28.21 -2.94
N SER A 320 13.79 28.55 -2.10
CA SER A 320 14.00 28.95 -0.71
C SER A 320 14.15 27.77 0.27
N LEU A 321 13.89 26.54 -0.17
CA LEU A 321 14.00 25.34 0.66
C LEU A 321 15.46 24.93 0.83
N CYS A 322 15.77 24.32 1.97
CA CYS A 322 17.08 23.72 2.19
C CYS A 322 17.24 22.46 1.32
N GLU A 323 18.45 22.15 0.86
CA GLU A 323 18.74 20.97 0.01
C GLU A 323 18.31 19.62 0.61
N LEU A 324 18.15 19.57 1.93
CA LEU A 324 17.73 18.38 2.69
C LEU A 324 16.24 18.40 3.04
N ASP A 325 15.46 19.34 2.51
CA ASP A 325 14.02 19.40 2.76
C ASP A 325 13.33 18.16 2.14
N PRO A 326 12.50 17.43 2.91
CA PRO A 326 11.83 16.23 2.41
C PRO A 326 10.87 16.50 1.25
N LYS A 327 10.43 17.75 1.03
CA LYS A 327 9.61 18.12 -0.13
C LYS A 327 10.37 18.02 -1.45
N LEU A 328 11.71 18.09 -1.42
CA LEU A 328 12.57 17.94 -2.59
C LEU A 328 12.85 16.47 -2.93
N THR A 329 12.35 15.53 -2.12
CA THR A 329 12.51 14.09 -2.36
C THR A 329 11.18 13.45 -2.72
N LEU A 330 11.19 12.60 -3.74
CA LEU A 330 10.02 11.87 -4.21
C LEU A 330 10.18 10.40 -3.85
N ASP A 331 9.17 9.87 -3.16
CA ASP A 331 9.08 8.47 -2.74
C ASP A 331 8.02 7.70 -3.55
N PRO A 332 8.07 6.36 -3.59
CA PRO A 332 7.14 5.56 -4.37
C PRO A 332 5.67 5.89 -4.11
N GLY A 333 4.91 6.15 -5.17
CA GLY A 333 3.52 6.60 -5.13
C GLY A 333 3.34 8.10 -5.36
N SER A 334 4.40 8.91 -5.30
CA SER A 334 4.36 10.32 -5.71
C SER A 334 4.38 10.48 -7.23
N TRP A 335 3.94 11.64 -7.72
CA TRP A 335 4.04 12.04 -9.11
C TRP A 335 4.56 13.47 -9.25
N CYS A 336 4.99 13.83 -10.45
CA CYS A 336 5.50 15.15 -10.81
C CYS A 336 5.25 15.48 -12.28
N SER A 337 5.46 16.73 -12.65
CA SER A 337 5.29 17.27 -14.00
C SER A 337 3.86 17.10 -14.54
N GLU A 338 2.84 17.24 -13.68
CA GLU A 338 1.45 17.29 -14.14
C GLU A 338 1.17 18.45 -15.11
N PRO A 339 1.69 19.68 -14.91
CA PRO A 339 1.44 20.79 -15.82
C PRO A 339 1.84 20.52 -17.28
N ALA A 340 2.84 19.66 -17.50
CA ALA A 340 3.30 19.25 -18.83
C ALA A 340 2.24 18.52 -19.66
N LEU A 341 1.22 17.92 -19.03
CA LEU A 341 0.12 17.29 -19.77
C LEU A 341 -0.90 18.30 -20.30
N TRP A 342 -1.08 19.41 -19.60
CA TRP A 342 -2.23 20.30 -19.78
C TRP A 342 -1.83 21.66 -20.36
N THR A 343 -0.54 22.01 -20.30
CA THR A 343 -0.02 23.33 -20.67
C THR A 343 1.28 23.22 -21.44
N VAL A 344 1.71 24.31 -22.07
CA VAL A 344 3.09 24.43 -22.57
C VAL A 344 3.97 24.64 -21.35
N TRP A 345 4.70 23.59 -20.96
CA TRP A 345 5.49 23.59 -19.75
C TRP A 345 6.99 23.56 -20.06
N THR A 346 7.75 24.24 -19.22
CA THR A 346 9.20 24.17 -19.18
C THR A 346 9.57 23.88 -17.75
N HIS A 347 10.39 22.85 -17.55
CA HIS A 347 10.76 22.40 -16.21
C HIS A 347 11.44 23.54 -15.44
N LEU A 348 11.02 23.76 -14.20
CA LEU A 348 11.49 24.83 -13.34
C LEU A 348 12.69 24.39 -12.48
N GLY A 349 13.05 23.11 -12.54
CA GLY A 349 14.19 22.55 -11.84
C GLY A 349 14.61 21.22 -12.46
N THR A 350 15.64 20.62 -11.88
CA THR A 350 16.23 19.38 -12.35
C THR A 350 15.81 18.21 -11.47
N LEU A 351 15.35 17.11 -12.08
CA LEU A 351 14.96 15.90 -11.36
C LEU A 351 15.93 14.76 -11.67
N GLU A 352 16.55 14.20 -10.64
CA GLU A 352 17.53 13.12 -10.75
C GLU A 352 17.13 11.88 -9.94
N ALA A 353 17.53 10.71 -10.39
CA ALA A 353 17.32 9.46 -9.66
C ALA A 353 18.39 9.27 -8.57
N SER A 354 18.00 9.36 -7.30
CA SER A 354 18.93 9.10 -6.17
C SER A 354 19.26 7.61 -6.00
N SER A 355 18.38 6.74 -6.47
CA SER A 355 18.58 5.29 -6.55
C SER A 355 17.99 4.76 -7.85
N THR A 356 18.30 3.52 -8.24
CA THR A 356 17.65 2.92 -9.41
C THR A 356 16.14 2.91 -9.23
N SER A 357 15.48 3.69 -10.09
CA SER A 357 14.08 4.07 -9.98
C SER A 357 13.30 3.64 -11.20
N GLU A 358 12.10 3.14 -10.96
CA GLU A 358 11.13 2.78 -11.99
C GLU A 358 10.04 3.85 -12.01
N LEU A 359 9.74 4.39 -13.18
CA LEU A 359 8.76 5.44 -13.37
C LEU A 359 7.72 5.00 -14.41
N LEU A 360 6.51 5.53 -14.28
CA LEU A 360 5.51 5.55 -15.34
C LEU A 360 5.43 6.95 -15.91
N SER A 361 5.71 7.13 -17.19
CA SER A 361 5.52 8.40 -17.89
C SER A 361 4.22 8.39 -18.68
N ILE A 362 3.40 9.42 -18.51
CA ILE A 362 2.23 9.70 -19.36
C ILE A 362 2.65 10.75 -20.39
N GLU A 363 2.59 10.41 -21.68
CA GLU A 363 2.93 11.32 -22.78
C GLU A 363 1.71 12.20 -23.15
N GLY A 364 1.83 13.52 -22.99
CA GLY A 364 0.73 14.46 -23.24
C GLY A 364 0.21 14.42 -24.68
N SER A 365 1.13 14.33 -25.65
CA SER A 365 0.82 14.28 -27.09
C SER A 365 -0.04 13.08 -27.51
N LYS A 366 -0.10 12.03 -26.68
CA LYS A 366 -0.85 10.79 -26.97
C LYS A 366 -2.17 10.68 -26.22
N LEU A 367 -2.47 11.60 -25.30
CA LEU A 367 -3.70 11.57 -24.52
C LEU A 367 -4.96 11.74 -25.38
N LEU A 368 -5.01 12.78 -26.22
CA LEU A 368 -6.18 13.05 -27.06
C LEU A 368 -6.45 11.92 -28.06
N PRO A 369 -5.46 11.43 -28.86
CA PRO A 369 -5.70 10.31 -29.78
C PRO A 369 -6.16 9.03 -29.07
N ALA A 370 -5.69 8.77 -27.85
CA ALA A 370 -6.09 7.58 -27.09
C ALA A 370 -7.55 7.64 -26.62
N LEU A 371 -8.09 8.83 -26.40
CA LEU A 371 -9.41 9.06 -25.80
C LEU A 371 -10.47 9.55 -26.79
N GLU A 372 -10.10 9.92 -28.02
CA GLU A 372 -11.00 10.49 -29.03
C GLU A 372 -12.25 9.64 -29.30
N ARG A 373 -12.10 8.31 -29.32
CA ARG A 373 -13.22 7.37 -29.54
C ARG A 373 -14.15 7.18 -28.33
N PHE A 374 -13.87 7.82 -27.19
CA PHE A 374 -14.63 7.70 -25.94
C PHE A 374 -15.22 9.07 -25.55
N PRO A 375 -16.44 9.42 -26.02
CA PRO A 375 -16.98 10.78 -25.88
C PRO A 375 -17.08 11.27 -24.43
N SER A 376 -17.49 10.41 -23.49
CA SER A 376 -17.61 10.75 -22.08
C SER A 376 -16.25 11.06 -21.44
N ALA A 377 -15.23 10.24 -21.71
CA ALA A 377 -13.88 10.44 -21.22
C ALA A 377 -13.25 11.70 -21.82
N MET A 378 -13.41 11.91 -23.13
CA MET A 378 -12.90 13.07 -23.84
C MET A 378 -13.50 14.38 -23.33
N MET A 379 -14.82 14.42 -23.14
CA MET A 379 -15.51 15.61 -22.61
C MET A 379 -14.99 15.99 -21.21
N VAL A 380 -14.82 15.00 -20.33
CA VAL A 380 -14.29 15.20 -18.98
C VAL A 380 -12.83 15.67 -19.01
N LEU A 381 -12.02 15.09 -19.90
CA LEU A 381 -10.61 15.47 -20.09
C LEU A 381 -10.47 16.93 -20.55
N VAL A 382 -11.25 17.35 -21.55
CA VAL A 382 -11.21 18.72 -22.08
C VAL A 382 -11.59 19.73 -20.99
N ASP A 383 -12.63 19.43 -20.21
CA ASP A 383 -13.06 20.29 -19.11
C ASP A 383 -12.02 20.37 -17.97
N TYR A 384 -11.37 19.25 -17.66
CA TYR A 384 -10.26 19.21 -16.71
C TYR A 384 -9.08 20.04 -17.18
N CYS A 385 -8.65 19.88 -18.44
CA CYS A 385 -7.57 20.66 -19.04
C CYS A 385 -7.86 22.17 -18.98
N ALA A 386 -9.04 22.59 -19.42
CA ALA A 386 -9.44 24.00 -19.38
C ALA A 386 -9.49 24.58 -17.95
N THR A 387 -9.92 23.76 -16.98
CA THR A 387 -9.97 24.15 -15.58
C THR A 387 -8.58 24.21 -14.95
N PHE A 388 -7.70 23.27 -15.28
CA PHE A 388 -6.30 23.26 -14.86
C PHE A 388 -5.56 24.49 -15.36
N HIS A 389 -5.72 24.81 -16.66
CA HIS A 389 -5.11 26.00 -17.26
C HIS A 389 -5.60 27.30 -16.58
N ARG A 390 -6.86 27.37 -16.17
CA ARG A 390 -7.37 28.52 -15.41
C ARG A 390 -6.72 28.60 -14.03
N TYR A 391 -6.71 27.48 -13.31
CA TYR A 391 -6.20 27.36 -11.94
C TYR A 391 -4.72 27.72 -11.83
N ILE A 392 -3.85 27.19 -12.70
CA ILE A 392 -2.41 27.49 -12.66
C ILE A 392 -2.06 28.96 -12.97
N ASN A 393 -3.02 29.70 -13.52
CA ASN A 393 -2.92 31.12 -13.80
C ASN A 393 -3.58 32.00 -12.72
N GLU A 394 -4.20 31.43 -11.69
CA GLU A 394 -4.75 32.18 -10.57
C GLU A 394 -3.63 32.76 -9.67
N SER A 395 -3.83 33.99 -9.19
CA SER A 395 -2.87 34.64 -8.29
C SER A 395 -2.75 33.89 -6.96
N GLY A 396 -1.53 33.52 -6.58
CA GLY A 396 -1.24 32.80 -5.33
C GLY A 396 -1.12 31.28 -5.47
N VAL A 397 -1.38 30.72 -6.66
CA VAL A 397 -1.10 29.29 -6.94
C VAL A 397 0.39 29.13 -7.23
N LEU A 398 1.03 28.16 -6.55
CA LEU A 398 2.44 27.84 -6.75
C LEU A 398 2.60 27.04 -8.04
N ARG A 399 3.43 27.54 -8.94
CA ARG A 399 3.81 26.83 -10.17
C ARG A 399 5.03 25.98 -9.87
N SER A 400 4.87 24.67 -9.86
CA SER A 400 5.93 23.73 -9.50
C SER A 400 5.91 22.51 -10.42
N ASP A 401 7.06 21.88 -10.61
CA ASP A 401 7.12 20.52 -11.17
C ASP A 401 6.56 19.48 -10.19
N LEU A 402 6.46 19.79 -8.90
CA LEU A 402 6.07 18.84 -7.85
C LEU A 402 4.57 18.87 -7.56
N ALA A 403 3.99 17.70 -7.28
CA ALA A 403 2.54 17.54 -7.11
C ALA A 403 1.93 18.36 -5.98
N TYR A 404 2.66 18.63 -4.89
CA TYR A 404 2.09 19.35 -3.74
C TYR A 404 1.78 20.82 -4.04
N GLY A 405 2.31 21.38 -5.14
CA GLY A 405 1.98 22.73 -5.59
C GLY A 405 0.52 22.87 -6.03
N PHE A 406 -0.18 21.76 -6.27
CA PHE A 406 -1.52 21.73 -6.83
C PHE A 406 -2.51 21.01 -5.91
N ASP A 407 -3.62 21.66 -5.54
CA ASP A 407 -4.73 20.97 -4.90
C ASP A 407 -5.69 20.41 -5.97
N ILE A 408 -5.49 19.14 -6.32
CA ILE A 408 -6.34 18.44 -7.30
C ILE A 408 -7.80 18.41 -6.87
N ASN A 409 -8.11 18.44 -5.57
CA ASN A 409 -9.50 18.50 -5.14
C ASN A 409 -10.10 19.86 -5.50
N GLU A 410 -9.35 20.95 -5.30
CA GLU A 410 -9.77 22.28 -5.71
C GLU A 410 -10.03 22.34 -7.22
N LEU A 411 -9.13 21.75 -8.02
CA LEU A 411 -9.32 21.61 -9.47
C LEU A 411 -10.63 20.90 -9.83
N VAL A 412 -10.91 19.76 -9.21
CA VAL A 412 -12.16 19.00 -9.43
C VAL A 412 -13.39 19.83 -9.08
N SER A 413 -13.32 20.67 -8.04
CA SER A 413 -14.43 21.54 -7.64
C SER A 413 -14.73 22.66 -8.66
N GLY A 414 -13.71 23.07 -9.41
CA GLY A 414 -13.78 24.07 -10.47
C GLY A 414 -14.34 23.55 -11.79
N LEU A 415 -14.51 22.23 -11.93
CA LEU A 415 -15.07 21.61 -13.14
C LEU A 415 -16.53 22.00 -13.37
N ASN A 416 -16.98 21.85 -14.61
CA ASN A 416 -18.37 22.07 -14.97
C ASN A 416 -19.31 21.07 -14.28
N THR A 417 -20.55 21.49 -14.00
CA THR A 417 -21.53 20.66 -13.27
C THR A 417 -21.75 19.31 -13.96
N GLU A 418 -21.83 19.28 -15.30
CA GLU A 418 -21.99 18.02 -16.04
C GLU A 418 -20.82 17.06 -15.81
N THR A 419 -19.58 17.55 -15.93
CA THR A 419 -18.35 16.80 -15.68
C THR A 419 -18.31 16.25 -14.26
N ARG A 420 -18.60 17.08 -13.27
CA ARG A 420 -18.62 16.68 -11.86
C ARG A 420 -19.65 15.60 -11.58
N ILE A 421 -20.85 15.73 -12.14
CA ILE A 421 -21.89 14.70 -12.02
C ILE A 421 -21.41 13.39 -12.66
N LYS A 422 -20.81 13.43 -13.85
CA LYS A 422 -20.27 12.22 -14.50
C LYS A 422 -19.16 11.57 -13.69
N LEU A 423 -18.24 12.34 -13.11
CA LEU A 423 -17.18 11.81 -12.25
C LEU A 423 -17.72 11.27 -10.92
N ALA A 424 -18.76 11.89 -10.35
CA ALA A 424 -19.34 11.48 -9.07
C ALA A 424 -20.23 10.23 -9.18
N ASN A 425 -20.93 10.04 -10.30
CA ASN A 425 -21.90 8.97 -10.48
C ASN A 425 -21.31 7.55 -10.24
N PRO A 426 -20.15 7.16 -10.79
CA PRO A 426 -19.53 5.87 -10.49
C PRO A 426 -19.22 5.68 -9.00
N VAL A 427 -18.78 6.74 -8.32
CA VAL A 427 -18.51 6.72 -6.88
C VAL A 427 -19.80 6.50 -6.09
N ILE A 428 -20.86 7.22 -6.43
CA ILE A 428 -22.17 7.08 -5.80
C ILE A 428 -22.76 5.68 -6.07
N HIS A 429 -22.58 5.13 -7.26
CA HIS A 429 -23.01 3.77 -7.58
C HIS A 429 -22.28 2.72 -6.73
N SER A 430 -20.98 2.92 -6.44
CA SER A 430 -20.23 2.02 -5.56
C SER A 430 -20.82 1.94 -4.14
N LEU A 431 -21.42 3.02 -3.64
CA LEU A 431 -22.13 3.06 -2.34
C LEU A 431 -23.42 2.23 -2.33
N GLN A 432 -24.04 2.03 -3.51
CA GLN A 432 -25.27 1.25 -3.65
C GLN A 432 -24.99 -0.25 -3.72
N VAL A 433 -23.87 -0.63 -4.36
CA VAL A 433 -23.62 -2.02 -4.71
C VAL A 433 -22.99 -2.79 -3.56
N HIS A 434 -21.86 -2.37 -2.98
CA HIS A 434 -21.14 -3.16 -1.96
C HIS A 434 -20.09 -2.28 -1.23
N PHE A 435 -20.44 -1.67 -0.09
CA PHE A 435 -19.44 -1.11 0.82
C PHE A 435 -19.65 -1.64 2.25
N TRP A 436 -18.78 -2.58 2.66
CA TRP A 436 -18.57 -3.06 4.04
C TRP A 436 -19.82 -3.08 4.94
N ASP A 437 -20.69 -4.10 4.79
CA ASP A 437 -21.86 -4.42 5.63
C ASP A 437 -22.87 -3.29 5.92
N LYS A 438 -22.72 -2.11 5.31
CA LYS A 438 -23.59 -0.94 5.48
C LYS A 438 -24.01 -0.39 4.13
N VAL A 439 -25.17 -0.84 3.66
CA VAL A 439 -25.87 -0.19 2.55
C VAL A 439 -26.28 1.21 3.01
N VAL A 440 -25.81 2.24 2.32
CA VAL A 440 -26.23 3.62 2.57
C VAL A 440 -27.70 3.78 2.16
N ASN A 441 -28.49 4.41 3.01
CA ASN A 441 -29.93 4.64 2.74
C ASN A 441 -30.12 5.40 1.42
N GLN A 442 -31.07 4.97 0.60
CA GLN A 442 -31.40 5.60 -0.69
C GLN A 442 -31.67 7.12 -0.56
N ARG A 443 -32.32 7.56 0.52
CA ARG A 443 -32.54 9.00 0.78
C ARG A 443 -31.23 9.77 0.95
N CYS A 444 -30.21 9.16 1.56
CA CYS A 444 -28.89 9.78 1.71
C CYS A 444 -28.19 9.93 0.35
N ILE A 445 -28.36 8.93 -0.53
CA ILE A 445 -27.82 8.95 -1.89
C ILE A 445 -28.47 10.06 -2.73
N GLU A 446 -29.79 10.24 -2.63
CA GLU A 446 -30.50 11.33 -3.30
C GLU A 446 -30.02 12.71 -2.83
N LEU A 447 -29.90 12.90 -1.51
CA LEU A 447 -29.35 14.15 -0.96
C LEU A 447 -27.90 14.40 -1.40
N LEU A 448 -27.08 13.35 -1.56
CA LEU A 448 -25.72 13.47 -2.09
C LEU A 448 -25.71 13.91 -3.56
N LYS A 449 -26.57 13.29 -4.39
CA LYS A 449 -26.71 13.67 -5.81
C LYS A 449 -27.13 15.13 -5.95
N ASP A 450 -28.07 15.58 -5.12
CA ASP A 450 -28.52 16.97 -5.08
C ASP A 450 -27.39 17.92 -4.66
N GLU A 451 -26.59 17.57 -3.65
CA GLU A 451 -25.45 18.41 -3.26
C GLU A 451 -24.38 18.51 -4.37
N VAL A 452 -24.08 17.42 -5.06
CA VAL A 452 -23.14 17.42 -6.19
C VAL A 452 -23.69 18.27 -7.34
N ALA A 453 -24.96 18.09 -7.72
CA ALA A 453 -25.60 18.85 -8.78
C ALA A 453 -25.63 20.36 -8.50
N ASN A 454 -25.87 20.74 -7.23
CA ASN A 454 -25.85 22.12 -6.76
C ASN A 454 -24.44 22.68 -6.52
N GLY A 455 -23.40 21.90 -6.80
CA GLY A 455 -22.02 22.32 -6.69
C GLY A 455 -21.50 22.43 -5.25
N LYS A 456 -22.22 21.90 -4.24
CA LYS A 456 -21.92 22.04 -2.81
C LYS A 456 -20.86 21.06 -2.30
N CYS A 457 -20.67 19.94 -3.00
CA CYS A 457 -19.67 18.93 -2.66
C CYS A 457 -19.22 18.16 -3.90
N ASP A 458 -18.10 17.45 -3.79
CA ASP A 458 -17.60 16.51 -4.79
C ASP A 458 -17.46 15.11 -4.19
N MET A 459 -17.40 14.11 -5.05
CA MET A 459 -17.19 12.72 -4.65
C MET A 459 -15.81 12.26 -5.09
N GLY A 460 -15.14 11.48 -4.25
CA GLY A 460 -13.83 10.90 -4.57
C GLY A 460 -13.49 9.75 -3.64
N PHE A 461 -12.21 9.40 -3.56
CA PHE A 461 -11.72 8.31 -2.71
C PHE A 461 -10.58 8.77 -1.77
N VAL A 462 -10.53 8.17 -0.58
CA VAL A 462 -9.32 8.08 0.25
C VAL A 462 -8.92 6.61 0.28
N GLY A 463 -7.88 6.24 -0.48
CA GLY A 463 -7.56 4.83 -0.71
C GLY A 463 -8.71 4.12 -1.43
N ALA A 464 -9.31 3.12 -0.78
CA ALA A 464 -10.48 2.40 -1.32
C ALA A 464 -11.84 2.93 -0.81
N GLU A 465 -11.85 3.92 0.09
CA GLU A 465 -13.10 4.39 0.71
C GLU A 465 -13.68 5.61 -0.04
N PRO A 466 -14.95 5.56 -0.47
CA PRO A 466 -15.64 6.69 -1.08
C PRO A 466 -15.88 7.78 -0.05
N VAL A 467 -15.50 9.01 -0.40
CA VAL A 467 -15.57 10.18 0.49
C VAL A 467 -16.25 11.35 -0.21
N ARG A 468 -16.95 12.15 0.59
CA ARG A 468 -17.51 13.44 0.18
C ARG A 468 -16.50 14.54 0.44
N ASN A 469 -16.08 15.28 -0.58
CA ASN A 469 -15.20 16.43 -0.46
C ASN A 469 -16.03 17.71 -0.35
N THR A 470 -15.72 18.58 0.60
CA THR A 470 -16.40 19.88 0.76
C THR A 470 -15.38 20.98 1.03
N PHE A 471 -15.48 22.06 0.24
CA PHE A 471 -14.59 23.21 0.33
C PHE A 471 -15.20 24.26 1.25
N VAL A 472 -14.44 24.71 2.23
CA VAL A 472 -14.88 25.70 3.23
C VAL A 472 -13.93 26.88 3.19
N VAL A 473 -14.48 28.07 3.00
CA VAL A 473 -13.74 29.32 3.20
C VAL A 473 -14.07 29.82 4.60
N ALA A 474 -13.05 29.97 5.42
CA ALA A 474 -13.15 30.42 6.80
C ALA A 474 -12.39 31.73 7.01
N LEU A 475 -12.80 32.48 8.03
CA LEU A 475 -12.18 33.73 8.42
C LEU A 475 -11.65 33.63 9.85
N CYS A 476 -10.36 33.86 10.03
CA CYS A 476 -9.73 34.08 11.32
C CYS A 476 -9.72 35.59 11.60
N LEU A 477 -10.78 36.07 12.26
CA LEU A 477 -10.91 37.49 12.60
C LEU A 477 -10.27 37.75 13.96
N ARG A 478 -9.28 38.64 14.01
CA ARG A 478 -8.56 39.06 15.24
C ARG A 478 -9.02 40.44 15.70
N LYS A 479 -8.96 40.68 17.02
CA LYS A 479 -9.44 41.93 17.63
C LYS A 479 -8.52 43.14 17.37
N SER A 480 -7.21 42.91 17.27
CA SER A 480 -6.21 43.96 17.03
C SER A 480 -4.89 43.35 16.54
N ARG A 481 -4.05 44.15 15.87
CA ARG A 481 -2.71 43.76 15.43
C ARG A 481 -1.76 43.73 16.63
N GLY A 482 -1.28 42.54 17.01
CA GLY A 482 -0.11 42.36 17.89
C GLY A 482 -0.33 42.28 19.41
N ALA A 483 -1.54 42.52 19.95
CA ALA A 483 -1.72 42.62 21.42
C ALA A 483 -2.44 41.43 22.10
N THR A 484 -3.24 40.64 21.38
CA THR A 484 -3.93 39.46 21.93
C THR A 484 -4.08 38.38 20.86
N ASP A 485 -3.66 37.13 21.13
CA ASP A 485 -3.80 35.99 20.21
C ASP A 485 -5.25 35.45 20.13
N ARG A 486 -6.24 36.30 20.46
CA ARG A 486 -7.65 35.93 20.47
C ARG A 486 -8.29 36.19 19.12
N PHE A 487 -9.11 35.24 18.67
CA PHE A 487 -9.84 35.28 17.41
C PHE A 487 -11.32 34.95 17.61
N LEU A 488 -12.15 35.42 16.69
CA LEU A 488 -13.61 35.29 16.78
C LEU A 488 -14.03 33.86 16.36
N VAL A 489 -14.73 33.16 17.24
CA VAL A 489 -15.21 31.78 17.04
C VAL A 489 -16.71 31.72 17.22
N LYS A 490 -17.41 31.08 16.28
CA LYS A 490 -18.85 30.82 16.38
C LYS A 490 -19.09 29.66 17.35
N VAL A 491 -19.88 29.94 18.38
CA VAL A 491 -20.23 28.99 19.44
C VAL A 491 -21.67 28.49 19.36
N GLY A 492 -22.53 29.20 18.62
CA GLY A 492 -23.90 28.75 18.38
C GLY A 492 -24.66 29.58 17.36
N GLU A 493 -25.82 29.07 16.96
CA GLU A 493 -26.81 29.79 16.16
C GLU A 493 -28.23 29.46 16.62
N VAL A 494 -29.14 30.41 16.43
CA VAL A 494 -30.56 30.26 16.75
C VAL A 494 -31.34 30.15 15.45
N LEU A 495 -32.04 29.04 15.23
CA LEU A 495 -32.80 28.81 14.01
C LEU A 495 -34.09 29.64 14.03
N ARG A 496 -34.46 30.23 12.87
CA ARG A 496 -35.74 30.96 12.72
C ARG A 496 -36.94 30.03 12.87
N GLU A 497 -36.89 28.85 12.26
CA GLU A 497 -37.92 27.83 12.41
C GLU A 497 -37.74 27.07 13.73
N GLY A 498 -38.74 27.12 14.61
CA GLY A 498 -38.77 26.38 15.87
C GLY A 498 -37.99 26.99 17.03
N SER A 499 -37.28 28.12 16.83
CA SER A 499 -36.42 28.75 17.85
C SER A 499 -35.41 27.81 18.50
N GLU A 500 -35.02 26.75 17.78
CA GLU A 500 -34.06 25.77 18.27
C GLU A 500 -32.64 26.35 18.25
N VAL A 501 -31.91 26.16 19.34
CA VAL A 501 -30.50 26.55 19.46
C VAL A 501 -29.63 25.42 18.96
N VAL A 502 -28.62 25.73 18.15
CA VAL A 502 -27.64 24.76 17.66
C VAL A 502 -26.25 25.18 18.09
N SER A 503 -25.60 24.38 18.94
CA SER A 503 -24.20 24.57 19.34
C SER A 503 -23.23 24.19 18.22
N SER A 504 -22.16 24.97 18.13
CA SER A 504 -21.00 24.69 17.29
C SER A 504 -19.74 25.23 17.96
N CYS A 505 -18.55 24.90 17.46
CA CYS A 505 -17.32 25.58 17.84
C CYS A 505 -16.44 25.63 16.60
N LEU A 506 -16.67 26.65 15.77
CA LEU A 506 -16.09 26.74 14.43
C LEU A 506 -15.72 28.19 14.13
N LEU A 507 -14.64 28.38 13.36
CA LEU A 507 -14.38 29.67 12.74
C LEU A 507 -15.57 30.08 11.85
N PRO A 508 -15.91 31.38 11.79
CA PRO A 508 -16.86 31.88 10.80
C PRO A 508 -16.47 31.39 9.42
N GLY A 509 -17.38 30.70 8.74
CA GLY A 509 -17.03 30.05 7.48
C GLY A 509 -18.25 29.61 6.69
N VAL A 510 -18.08 29.58 5.37
CA VAL A 510 -19.10 29.15 4.42
C VAL A 510 -18.54 28.08 3.49
N LYS A 511 -19.41 27.17 3.06
CA LYS A 511 -19.09 26.29 1.93
C LYS A 511 -18.88 27.16 0.69
N ARG A 512 -17.79 26.95 -0.04
CA ARG A 512 -17.51 27.64 -1.31
C ARG A 512 -18.51 27.17 -2.37
N LYS A 513 -19.05 28.10 -3.16
CA LYS A 513 -19.92 27.78 -4.30
C LYS A 513 -19.07 27.49 -5.55
N ARG A 514 -19.69 26.88 -6.56
CA ARG A 514 -19.05 26.61 -7.86
C ARG A 514 -18.45 27.89 -8.47
N LEU A 515 -17.19 27.79 -8.92
CA LEU A 515 -16.45 28.87 -9.59
C LEU A 515 -16.41 30.19 -8.79
N GLU A 516 -16.73 30.15 -7.49
CA GLU A 516 -16.68 31.31 -6.62
C GLU A 516 -15.22 31.59 -6.32
N ALA A 517 -14.70 32.75 -6.71
CA ALA A 517 -13.36 33.17 -6.30
C ALA A 517 -13.29 33.26 -4.76
N TYR A 518 -12.13 33.01 -4.16
CA TYR A 518 -11.95 33.10 -2.71
C TYR A 518 -12.42 34.45 -2.14
N LYS A 519 -12.09 35.56 -2.82
CA LYS A 519 -12.55 36.91 -2.44
C LYS A 519 -14.07 37.03 -2.41
N ALA A 520 -14.77 36.45 -3.39
CA ALA A 520 -16.24 36.47 -3.44
C ALA A 520 -16.85 35.61 -2.30
N ALA A 521 -16.24 34.46 -2.00
CA ALA A 521 -16.67 33.62 -0.88
C ALA A 521 -16.49 34.33 0.48
N VAL A 522 -15.39 35.06 0.67
CA VAL A 522 -15.15 35.88 1.87
C VAL A 522 -16.18 37.02 1.95
N GLN A 523 -16.45 37.73 0.86
CA GLN A 523 -17.47 38.79 0.85
C GLN A 523 -18.87 38.25 1.20
N ARG A 524 -19.22 37.08 0.68
CA ARG A 524 -20.48 36.41 1.02
C ARG A 524 -20.51 35.95 2.49
N LEU A 525 -19.40 35.43 3.01
CA LEU A 525 -19.27 35.10 4.43
C LEU A 525 -19.50 36.34 5.31
N LEU A 526 -18.85 37.46 4.95
CA LEU A 526 -19.01 38.73 5.65
C LEU A 526 -20.47 39.18 5.65
N GLY A 527 -21.18 39.08 4.52
CA GLY A 527 -22.60 39.43 4.44
C GLY A 527 -23.53 38.49 5.22
N LEU A 528 -23.28 37.18 5.19
CA LEU A 528 -24.18 36.18 5.79
C LEU A 528 -24.00 36.00 7.30
N ASP A 529 -22.75 35.94 7.75
CA ASP A 529 -22.40 35.56 9.12
C ASP A 529 -21.98 36.76 9.96
N LEU A 530 -21.35 37.77 9.32
CA LEU A 530 -20.74 38.90 10.00
C LEU A 530 -21.34 40.24 9.52
N GLY A 531 -22.58 40.24 9.02
CA GLY A 531 -23.16 41.36 8.26
C GLY A 531 -23.12 42.70 9.00
N GLU A 532 -23.43 42.71 10.31
CA GLU A 532 -23.39 43.92 11.16
C GLU A 532 -21.99 44.56 11.26
N ILE A 533 -20.94 43.75 11.09
CA ILE A 533 -19.54 44.17 11.26
C ILE A 533 -18.75 44.11 9.97
N ALA A 534 -19.37 43.72 8.85
CA ALA A 534 -18.69 43.47 7.58
C ALA A 534 -17.88 44.69 7.10
N SER A 535 -18.39 45.91 7.29
CA SER A 535 -17.71 47.17 6.93
C SER A 535 -16.54 47.53 7.86
N GLN A 536 -16.44 46.87 9.01
CA GLN A 536 -15.42 47.10 10.05
C GLN A 536 -14.34 46.02 10.02
N VAL A 537 -14.38 45.08 9.07
CA VAL A 537 -13.39 44.00 8.94
C VAL A 537 -12.37 44.38 7.87
N GLU A 538 -11.10 44.49 8.28
CA GLU A 538 -9.96 44.70 7.40
C GLU A 538 -9.38 43.34 6.97
N MET A 539 -9.43 43.04 5.67
CA MET A 539 -8.93 41.79 5.10
C MET A 539 -7.43 41.90 4.74
N HIS A 540 -6.64 40.89 5.09
CA HIS A 540 -5.23 40.82 4.75
C HIS A 540 -4.94 39.70 3.74
N PHE A 541 -5.38 39.88 2.48
CA PHE A 541 -5.14 38.89 1.43
C PHE A 541 -3.65 38.72 1.07
N GLU A 542 -2.83 39.73 1.35
CA GLU A 542 -1.39 39.74 1.06
C GLU A 542 -0.58 38.85 2.02
N GLU A 543 -1.10 38.58 3.23
CA GLU A 543 -0.47 37.69 4.22
C GLU A 543 -0.69 36.20 3.89
N GLY A 544 -1.38 35.90 2.78
CA GLY A 544 -1.67 34.54 2.33
C GLY A 544 -2.89 33.91 3.02
N PHE A 545 -3.00 32.59 2.90
CA PHE A 545 -4.07 31.80 3.52
C PHE A 545 -3.52 30.48 4.07
N GLU A 546 -4.21 29.91 5.06
CA GLU A 546 -3.88 28.61 5.64
C GLU A 546 -4.85 27.55 5.12
N GLN A 547 -4.33 26.45 4.56
CA GLN A 547 -5.13 25.31 4.14
C GLN A 547 -5.03 24.16 5.15
N THR A 548 -6.17 23.64 5.57
CA THR A 548 -6.26 22.48 6.47
C THR A 548 -7.24 21.45 5.92
N VAL A 549 -6.88 20.18 6.07
CA VAL A 549 -7.72 19.04 5.65
C VAL A 549 -8.19 18.29 6.89
N VAL A 550 -9.50 18.21 7.07
CA VAL A 550 -10.11 17.50 8.21
C VAL A 550 -11.06 16.43 7.71
N MET A 551 -10.86 15.20 8.18
CA MET A 551 -11.79 14.10 7.95
C MET A 551 -12.79 14.01 9.11
N SER A 552 -14.08 13.91 8.80
CA SER A 552 -15.12 13.72 9.82
C SER A 552 -16.26 12.84 9.29
N PRO A 553 -16.90 12.02 10.15
CA PRO A 553 -18.08 11.27 9.74
C PRO A 553 -19.22 12.25 9.44
N SER A 554 -20.00 11.99 8.39
CA SER A 554 -21.25 12.72 8.14
C SER A 554 -22.45 11.89 8.58
N PRO A 555 -23.14 12.28 9.68
CA PRO A 555 -24.37 11.61 10.10
C PRO A 555 -25.47 11.70 9.05
N THR A 556 -25.49 12.80 8.28
CA THR A 556 -26.49 13.08 7.25
C THR A 556 -26.39 12.15 6.05
N TYR A 557 -25.17 11.80 5.65
CA TYR A 557 -24.94 11.04 4.42
C TYR A 557 -24.46 9.60 4.66
N GLY A 558 -24.10 9.26 5.90
CA GLY A 558 -23.60 7.93 6.25
C GLY A 558 -22.19 7.61 5.73
N ILE A 559 -21.50 8.60 5.14
CA ILE A 559 -20.13 8.49 4.61
C ILE A 559 -19.20 9.50 5.27
N ARG A 560 -17.88 9.26 5.18
CA ARG A 560 -16.89 10.24 5.65
C ARG A 560 -16.87 11.46 4.72
N THR A 561 -16.74 12.63 5.32
CA THR A 561 -16.54 13.90 4.62
C THR A 561 -15.12 14.40 4.87
N ARG A 562 -14.43 14.77 3.79
CA ARG A 562 -13.17 15.52 3.78
C ARG A 562 -13.50 17.00 3.64
N TYR A 563 -13.19 17.78 4.67
CA TYR A 563 -13.32 19.22 4.65
C TYR A 563 -11.98 19.83 4.26
N LEU A 564 -11.93 20.49 3.10
CA LEU A 564 -10.79 21.25 2.60
C LEU A 564 -11.05 22.72 2.97
N ARG A 565 -10.40 23.18 4.05
CA ARG A 565 -10.65 24.50 4.62
C ARG A 565 -9.53 25.47 4.26
N THR A 566 -9.89 26.56 3.60
CA THR A 566 -9.01 27.70 3.34
C THR A 566 -9.35 28.83 4.32
N THR A 567 -8.40 29.22 5.15
CA THR A 567 -8.59 30.22 6.21
C THR A 567 -7.85 31.51 5.87
N PHE A 568 -8.59 32.61 5.76
CA PHE A 568 -8.03 33.96 5.57
C PHE A 568 -7.89 34.68 6.90
N GLN A 569 -6.84 35.49 7.04
CA GLN A 569 -6.65 36.36 8.20
C GLN A 569 -7.35 37.71 7.99
N ALA A 570 -7.97 38.22 9.04
CA ALA A 570 -8.56 39.55 9.06
C ALA A 570 -8.47 40.17 10.45
N VAL A 571 -8.52 41.50 10.50
CA VAL A 571 -8.48 42.28 11.73
C VAL A 571 -9.72 43.16 11.81
N LEU A 572 -10.29 43.27 13.01
CA LEU A 572 -11.38 44.19 13.27
C LEU A 572 -10.84 45.62 13.42
N ALA A 573 -11.44 46.59 12.73
CA ALA A 573 -11.03 47.99 12.76
C ALA A 573 -11.06 48.56 14.19
N PRO A 574 -10.12 49.47 14.55
CA PRO A 574 -10.10 50.09 15.86
C PRO A 574 -11.40 50.85 16.14
N GLY A 575 -12.06 50.56 17.27
CA GLY A 575 -13.30 51.24 17.69
C GLY A 575 -14.60 50.59 17.20
N ALA A 576 -14.52 49.39 16.62
CA ALA A 576 -15.70 48.63 16.20
C ALA A 576 -16.68 48.36 17.37
N LYS A 577 -17.97 48.59 17.13
CA LYS A 577 -19.03 48.37 18.13
C LYS A 577 -19.69 47.01 17.88
N LEU A 578 -19.55 46.11 18.84
CA LEU A 578 -20.14 44.78 18.83
C LEU A 578 -21.30 44.71 19.81
N SER A 579 -22.43 44.16 19.38
CA SER A 579 -23.52 43.80 20.29
C SER A 579 -23.10 42.59 21.12
N THR A 580 -23.24 42.66 22.44
CA THR A 580 -22.88 41.57 23.34
C THR A 580 -24.04 41.22 24.27
N VAL A 581 -24.19 39.93 24.56
CA VAL A 581 -25.10 39.41 25.60
C VAL A 581 -24.26 38.93 26.78
N ARG A 582 -24.74 39.20 28.00
CA ARG A 582 -24.05 38.80 29.24
C ARG A 582 -24.09 37.27 29.38
N ALA A 583 -22.98 36.68 29.77
CA ALA A 583 -22.91 35.24 30.00
C ALA A 583 -23.46 34.85 31.38
N PRO A 584 -24.02 33.63 31.53
CA PRO A 584 -24.52 33.15 32.81
C PRO A 584 -23.38 32.95 33.81
N GLU A 585 -23.55 33.41 35.05
CA GLU A 585 -22.50 33.38 36.09
C GLU A 585 -22.29 31.97 36.70
N ASN A 586 -23.24 31.03 36.52
CA ASN A 586 -23.20 29.70 37.13
C ASN A 586 -23.50 28.57 36.13
N LEU A 587 -22.52 28.23 35.27
CA LEU A 587 -22.64 27.08 34.39
C LEU A 587 -22.28 25.78 35.12
N GLN A 588 -23.28 25.02 35.57
CA GLN A 588 -23.05 23.66 36.05
C GLN A 588 -23.03 22.67 34.88
N PRO A 589 -22.02 21.78 34.77
CA PRO A 589 -22.00 20.76 33.73
C PRO A 589 -23.23 19.84 33.86
N PRO A 590 -23.72 19.26 32.75
CA PRO A 590 -24.95 18.47 32.74
C PRO A 590 -24.89 17.32 33.77
N ALA A 591 -25.97 17.14 34.54
CA ALA A 591 -26.06 16.07 35.52
C ALA A 591 -25.95 14.70 34.83
N GLN A 592 -24.98 13.87 35.24
CA GLN A 592 -24.83 12.52 34.67
C GLN A 592 -26.04 11.64 35.03
N PRO A 593 -26.53 10.80 34.10
CA PRO A 593 -27.56 9.81 34.43
C PRO A 593 -27.01 8.83 35.48
N SER A 594 -27.70 8.73 36.61
CA SER A 594 -27.34 7.97 37.81
C SER A 594 -27.41 6.45 37.64
N SER A 595 -26.74 5.89 36.62
CA SER A 595 -26.62 4.43 36.48
C SER A 595 -25.25 3.97 36.98
N PHE A 596 -25.26 3.27 38.11
CA PHE A 596 -24.13 2.66 38.80
C PHE A 596 -23.24 1.73 37.95
N LYS A 597 -23.59 1.43 36.69
CA LYS A 597 -22.88 0.47 35.83
C LYS A 597 -21.79 1.06 34.91
N LYS A 598 -21.52 2.37 34.93
CA LYS A 598 -20.52 3.01 34.04
C LYS A 598 -19.21 3.50 34.70
N LEU A 599 -19.05 3.31 36.02
CA LEU A 599 -17.93 3.92 36.78
C LEU A 599 -16.51 3.40 36.45
N PHE A 600 -16.35 2.35 35.64
CA PHE A 600 -15.04 1.71 35.39
C PHE A 600 -14.59 1.69 33.92
N ARG A 601 -15.00 2.69 33.12
CA ARG A 601 -14.46 2.87 31.76
C ARG A 601 -13.62 4.14 31.65
N PRO A 602 -12.36 4.07 31.18
CA PRO A 602 -11.48 5.24 31.03
C PRO A 602 -12.07 6.33 30.13
N ASP A 603 -12.96 5.97 29.20
CA ASP A 603 -13.66 6.93 28.33
C ASP A 603 -14.59 7.89 29.09
N VAL A 604 -15.15 7.46 30.24
CA VAL A 604 -16.08 8.27 31.05
C VAL A 604 -15.31 9.33 31.86
N ALA A 605 -14.15 8.97 32.42
CA ALA A 605 -13.29 9.91 33.13
C ALA A 605 -12.75 11.00 32.19
N ARG A 606 -12.33 10.60 30.98
CA ARG A 606 -11.87 11.55 29.95
C ARG A 606 -12.99 12.48 29.46
N ALA A 607 -14.20 11.97 29.26
CA ALA A 607 -15.36 12.80 28.92
C ALA A 607 -15.67 13.83 30.03
N SER A 608 -15.68 13.39 31.28
CA SER A 608 -15.95 14.27 32.43
C SER A 608 -14.89 15.36 32.59
N GLN A 609 -13.61 15.04 32.37
CA GLN A 609 -12.53 16.04 32.40
C GLN A 609 -12.71 17.10 31.30
N VAL A 610 -13.04 16.69 30.07
CA VAL A 610 -13.29 17.63 28.96
C VAL A 610 -14.52 18.50 29.24
N GLU A 611 -15.60 17.94 29.78
CA GLU A 611 -16.80 18.69 30.17
C GLU A 611 -16.49 19.75 31.25
N GLN A 612 -15.68 19.41 32.25
CA GLN A 612 -15.24 20.37 33.29
C GLN A 612 -14.36 21.48 32.72
N GLN A 613 -13.40 21.14 31.85
CA GLN A 613 -12.56 22.12 31.17
C GLN A 613 -13.40 23.04 30.26
N THR A 614 -14.37 22.48 29.55
CA THR A 614 -15.32 23.25 28.71
C THR A 614 -16.12 24.23 29.54
N ALA A 615 -16.68 23.78 30.67
CA ALA A 615 -17.43 24.66 31.57
C ALA A 615 -16.54 25.77 32.16
N ALA A 616 -15.30 25.45 32.54
CA ALA A 616 -14.35 26.44 33.06
C ALA A 616 -14.00 27.52 32.01
N VAL A 617 -13.74 27.11 30.75
CA VAL A 617 -13.48 28.06 29.65
C VAL A 617 -14.69 28.95 29.38
N LEU A 618 -15.90 28.39 29.35
CA LEU A 618 -17.13 29.16 29.12
C LEU A 618 -17.44 30.11 30.29
N ALA A 619 -17.20 29.70 31.53
CA ALA A 619 -17.39 30.52 32.73
C ALA A 619 -16.39 31.69 32.81
N ALA A 620 -15.20 31.54 32.23
CA ALA A 620 -14.21 32.62 32.17
C ALA A 620 -14.64 33.77 31.23
N HIS A 621 -15.62 33.55 30.35
CA HIS A 621 -16.10 34.55 29.41
C HIS A 621 -17.37 35.22 29.92
N THR A 622 -17.28 36.52 30.25
CA THR A 622 -18.39 37.30 30.83
C THR A 622 -19.46 37.76 29.82
N SER A 623 -19.17 37.67 28.53
CA SER A 623 -20.07 38.11 27.46
C SER A 623 -19.81 37.39 26.15
N ALA A 624 -20.87 37.13 25.40
CA ALA A 624 -20.83 36.62 24.03
C ALA A 624 -21.19 37.71 23.03
N VAL A 625 -20.49 37.76 21.89
CA VAL A 625 -20.85 38.63 20.77
C VAL A 625 -22.05 38.04 20.05
N VAL A 626 -23.04 38.88 19.75
CA VAL A 626 -24.28 38.46 19.07
C VAL A 626 -24.42 39.27 17.79
N LEU A 627 -24.56 38.57 16.66
CA LEU A 627 -24.78 39.21 15.36
C LEU A 627 -26.12 38.72 14.80
N HIS A 628 -26.98 39.67 14.39
CA HIS A 628 -28.25 39.33 13.75
C HIS A 628 -28.02 38.99 12.29
N CYS A 629 -28.76 38.00 11.80
CA CYS A 629 -28.72 37.61 10.42
C CYS A 629 -29.91 38.19 9.66
N ASP A 630 -29.72 38.46 8.37
CA ASP A 630 -30.78 38.85 7.43
C ASP A 630 -31.93 37.81 7.37
N GLU A 631 -33.10 38.21 6.89
CA GLU A 631 -34.30 37.39 6.68
C GLU A 631 -34.05 36.19 5.76
N THR A 632 -33.09 36.30 4.84
CA THR A 632 -32.70 35.21 3.94
C THR A 632 -31.89 34.10 4.61
N ASN A 633 -31.42 34.30 5.84
CA ASN A 633 -30.64 33.32 6.59
C ASN A 633 -31.54 32.37 7.41
N ARG A 634 -31.19 31.09 7.44
CA ARG A 634 -31.89 30.09 8.28
C ARG A 634 -31.79 30.43 9.78
N ALA A 635 -30.69 31.04 10.20
CA ALA A 635 -30.53 31.52 11.56
C ALA A 635 -31.10 32.94 11.71
N SER A 636 -31.71 33.24 12.86
CA SER A 636 -32.11 34.61 13.22
C SER A 636 -30.91 35.40 13.76
N ARG A 637 -30.06 34.72 14.54
CA ARG A 637 -28.85 35.29 15.14
C ARG A 637 -27.78 34.22 15.35
N LYS A 638 -26.52 34.68 15.38
CA LYS A 638 -25.33 33.85 15.62
C LYS A 638 -24.53 34.40 16.81
N LEU A 639 -23.97 33.48 17.58
CA LEU A 639 -23.28 33.75 18.84
C LEU A 639 -21.80 33.42 18.69
N TYR A 640 -20.94 34.33 19.17
CA TYR A 640 -19.49 34.26 19.02
C TYR A 640 -18.75 34.56 20.32
N LEU A 641 -17.56 33.98 20.47
CA LEU A 641 -16.60 34.26 21.54
C LEU A 641 -15.24 34.66 20.97
N TRP A 642 -14.51 35.47 21.73
CA TRP A 642 -13.10 35.79 21.46
C TRP A 642 -12.21 34.82 22.22
N LEU A 643 -11.76 33.77 21.53
CA LEU A 643 -11.00 32.67 22.11
C LEU A 643 -9.54 32.75 21.72
N ASP A 644 -8.65 32.35 22.62
CA ASP A 644 -7.28 31.98 22.25
C ASP A 644 -7.20 30.54 21.69
N LYS A 645 -6.01 30.13 21.25
CA LYS A 645 -5.79 28.82 20.64
C LYS A 645 -6.11 27.66 21.60
N GLN A 646 -5.74 27.77 22.88
CA GLN A 646 -5.98 26.70 23.86
C GLN A 646 -7.47 26.58 24.18
N GLU A 647 -8.14 27.71 24.40
CA GLU A 647 -9.58 27.79 24.62
C GLU A 647 -10.34 27.18 23.42
N PHE A 648 -9.94 27.51 22.19
CA PHE A 648 -10.55 26.96 20.97
C PHE A 648 -10.36 25.44 20.84
N GLU A 649 -9.17 24.90 21.15
CA GLU A 649 -8.91 23.46 21.10
C GLU A 649 -9.79 22.68 22.08
N VAL A 650 -9.98 23.20 23.31
CA VAL A 650 -10.86 22.60 24.32
C VAL A 650 -12.31 22.59 23.83
N LEU A 651 -12.83 23.73 23.37
CA LEU A 651 -14.23 23.87 22.95
C LEU A 651 -14.53 23.12 21.63
N SER A 652 -13.54 22.89 20.78
CA SER A 652 -13.70 22.15 19.53
C SER A 652 -13.78 20.62 19.72
N HIS A 653 -13.54 20.11 20.93
CA HIS A 653 -13.60 18.69 21.22
C HIS A 653 -15.03 18.14 21.11
N ALA A 654 -15.22 16.94 20.54
CA ALA A 654 -16.55 16.36 20.31
C ALA A 654 -17.40 16.23 21.60
N MET A 655 -16.74 15.98 22.74
CA MET A 655 -17.38 15.87 24.07
C MET A 655 -17.72 17.21 24.72
N ALA A 656 -17.23 18.35 24.19
CA ALA A 656 -17.59 19.68 24.69
C ALA A 656 -19.00 20.11 24.24
N LYS A 657 -19.51 19.52 23.14
CA LYS A 657 -20.76 19.91 22.48
C LYS A 657 -21.98 19.98 23.41
N PRO A 658 -22.23 19.03 24.33
CA PRO A 658 -23.38 19.11 25.24
C PRO A 658 -23.32 20.32 26.20
N VAL A 659 -22.12 20.64 26.70
CA VAL A 659 -21.92 21.78 27.62
C VAL A 659 -22.08 23.10 26.87
N ILE A 660 -21.54 23.19 25.64
CA ILE A 660 -21.74 24.36 24.78
C ILE A 660 -23.23 24.52 24.45
N GLN A 661 -23.94 23.44 24.11
CA GLN A 661 -25.38 23.47 23.87
C GLN A 661 -26.16 24.05 25.05
N GLN A 662 -25.85 23.62 26.27
CA GLN A 662 -26.47 24.12 27.49
C GLN A 662 -26.17 25.61 27.71
N TRP A 663 -24.91 26.03 27.53
CA TRP A 663 -24.49 27.42 27.68
C TRP A 663 -25.15 28.36 26.66
N VAL A 664 -25.19 27.96 25.38
CA VAL A 664 -25.84 28.75 24.33
C VAL A 664 -27.35 28.85 24.59
N ALA A 665 -28.00 27.78 25.06
CA ALA A 665 -29.41 27.81 25.45
C ALA A 665 -29.68 28.75 26.64
N SER A 666 -28.77 28.82 27.62
CA SER A 666 -28.92 29.72 28.77
C SER A 666 -28.80 31.21 28.41
N LEU A 667 -27.91 31.55 27.46
CA LEU A 667 -27.79 32.92 26.93
C LEU A 667 -29.08 33.42 26.28
N GLU A 668 -29.84 32.49 25.69
CA GLU A 668 -31.10 32.78 25.03
C GLU A 668 -32.26 32.88 26.03
N ALA A 669 -32.24 32.09 27.10
CA ALA A 669 -33.26 32.10 28.14
C ALA A 669 -33.22 33.36 29.04
N GLU A 670 -32.05 33.98 29.23
CA GLU A 670 -31.90 35.23 30.00
C GLU A 670 -32.38 36.49 29.23
N ARG A 671 -32.74 36.37 27.95
CA ARG A 671 -33.36 37.45 27.17
C ARG A 671 -34.89 37.42 27.35
N GLU A 672 -35.43 38.33 28.16
CA GLU A 672 -36.88 38.63 28.22
C GLU A 672 -37.50 38.85 26.82
N PRO A 673 -38.80 38.54 26.61
CA PRO A 673 -39.48 38.86 25.36
C PRO A 673 -39.70 40.37 25.23
N ALA A 674 -39.54 40.89 24.00
CA ALA A 674 -39.77 42.30 23.70
C ALA A 674 -41.20 42.76 24.07
N PRO A 675 -41.40 44.02 24.52
CA PRO A 675 -42.71 44.54 24.87
C PRO A 675 -43.48 44.90 23.60
N GLY A 676 -44.55 44.16 23.30
CA GLY A 676 -45.42 44.56 22.19
C GLY A 676 -46.34 43.49 21.63
N THR A 677 -47.25 42.95 22.43
CA THR A 677 -48.53 42.45 21.91
C THR A 677 -49.64 42.92 22.84
N ASN A 678 -50.26 44.04 22.45
CA ASN A 678 -51.49 44.52 23.05
C ASN A 678 -52.54 43.40 22.99
N SER A 679 -53.06 43.06 24.16
CA SER A 679 -54.33 42.38 24.32
C SER A 679 -55.45 43.25 23.74
N GLN A 680 -55.99 42.87 22.59
CA GLN A 680 -57.38 43.11 22.25
C GLN A 680 -58.03 41.77 21.95
N GLY A 681 -58.92 41.35 22.85
CA GLY A 681 -59.84 40.27 22.56
C GLY A 681 -60.95 40.77 21.64
N THR A 682 -61.48 39.85 20.82
CA THR A 682 -62.88 39.43 20.84
C THR A 682 -63.12 38.38 19.76
N GLU A 683 -63.81 37.31 20.17
CA GLU A 683 -64.81 36.56 19.39
C GLU A 683 -64.39 35.67 18.20
N GLY A 684 -64.51 34.35 18.43
CA GLY A 684 -65.57 33.56 17.79
C GLY A 684 -65.26 32.79 16.50
N SER A 685 -65.75 31.55 16.48
CA SER A 685 -65.87 30.57 15.37
C SER A 685 -64.57 29.81 15.02
N ALA A 686 -64.43 28.52 15.33
CA ALA A 686 -65.14 27.35 14.80
C ALA A 686 -64.81 27.04 13.33
N GLU A 687 -64.14 25.88 13.16
CA GLU A 687 -64.40 24.91 12.10
C GLU A 687 -63.85 25.21 10.68
N TRP A 688 -62.87 24.43 10.20
CA TRP A 688 -63.03 23.36 9.19
C TRP A 688 -61.67 22.92 8.60
N ARG A 689 -61.65 21.61 8.29
CA ARG A 689 -60.59 20.81 7.68
C ARG A 689 -60.27 21.27 6.25
N LEU A 690 -58.98 21.18 5.86
CA LEU A 690 -58.45 20.22 4.89
C LEU A 690 -56.92 20.25 4.86
#